data_AF-A0A672J0Y4-F1
#
_entry.id   AF-A0A672J0Y4-F1
#
_cell.length_a   1.000
_cell.length_b   1.000
_cell.length_c   1.000
_cell.angle_alpha   90.00
_cell.angle_beta   90.00
_cell.angle_gamma   90.00
#
_symmetry.space_group_name_H-M   'P 1'
#
loop_
_entity.id
_entity.type
_entity.pdbx_description
1 polymer ?
#
loop_
_entity_poly.entity_id
_entity_poly.type
_entity_poly.pdbx_seq_one_letter_code
_entity_poly.pdbx_strand_id
1 'polypeptide(L)'
;MFHQPVLKNRRTLLERAEKFISDIYFTDCNLRGRLYGDSCPLETLASFLSPKRITFAEACQQNFSPYKVSDTFGPTWWTCWFKVTLKIPESWRGKEVHLRWESDGEAMVWRDGQPVQGLTKEGEKTSYILSDCLKADEPHSVTLYVEMACNGLFGAGQGSMIAAPDPNRKFSVQRAELVIFNRDVRNLLTDFEMLVDIVKELGEGEQRGYQALFTVNEMVNLCEPSDPGSFSRAHTLAQNFFSQRNGDSQHTVHAMGHCHIDSGLDFYSINFPNTSIKQSNESAQQFDWVKSWYPGLFSRIQHFVKRGQFIPVGGTWVEMDGNLPSGESMVRQFLEGQSFFNQEFGMLCKEFWLPDTFGYSAQLPQIMQGCGISSFLTQKLSWNLVNTFPHNTFFWEGLDGSQVLTHFPPGNSYEMKGKIEELLRTVKNNKDKGRANHSAALFGFGDGGGGPTQLMLDRLRLVQDTDGLPRVQMSTPSKLFSQLHADSALLCTWTGELFLELHNGTYTTQAQIKRGNRQCEALIHDVEVASSLALCRDRTFLYPVEKLRELWRLLLLNQFHDVIPGSCIQLVVDDALRYYEDIRRDGAALLNAACEVLGTKGSALGVFNSLPWERTEVIQIPDGKGKPDLGMFD
;
A
#
# COMPACT_ATOMS: atom_id res chain seq x y z
N MET A 1 -32.62 54.89 -7.05
CA MET A 1 -32.24 53.65 -6.34
C MET A 1 -30.94 53.92 -5.61
N PHE A 2 -30.96 53.91 -4.28
CA PHE A 2 -29.71 53.93 -3.52
C PHE A 2 -29.04 52.57 -3.69
N HIS A 3 -27.91 52.51 -4.39
CA HIS A 3 -27.06 51.33 -4.38
C HIS A 3 -26.54 51.17 -2.95
N GLN A 4 -27.04 50.16 -2.23
CA GLN A 4 -26.45 49.80 -0.94
C GLN A 4 -24.97 49.49 -1.15
N PRO A 5 -24.07 49.95 -0.27
CA PRO A 5 -22.66 49.59 -0.35
C PRO A 5 -22.53 48.08 -0.20
N VAL A 6 -21.99 47.41 -1.22
CA VAL A 6 -21.67 45.98 -1.18
C VAL A 6 -20.34 45.83 -0.46
N LEU A 7 -20.36 45.33 0.77
CA LEU A 7 -19.16 45.02 1.54
C LEU A 7 -18.64 43.64 1.15
N LYS A 8 -17.41 43.59 0.63
CA LYS A 8 -16.72 42.33 0.32
C LYS A 8 -15.98 41.83 1.57
N ASN A 9 -16.40 40.69 2.11
CA ASN A 9 -15.70 40.06 3.23
C ASN A 9 -15.29 38.62 2.86
N ARG A 10 -13.98 38.39 2.72
CA ARG A 10 -13.43 37.09 2.33
C ARG A 10 -13.82 35.97 3.30
N ARG A 11 -13.69 36.23 4.60
CA ARG A 11 -14.02 35.26 5.65
C ARG A 11 -15.48 34.82 5.58
N THR A 12 -16.41 35.77 5.51
CA THR A 12 -17.85 35.46 5.44
C THR A 12 -18.21 34.64 4.19
N LEU A 13 -17.64 35.00 3.04
CA LEU A 13 -17.88 34.28 1.79
C LEU A 13 -17.27 32.86 1.78
N LEU A 14 -16.11 32.68 2.43
CA LEU A 14 -15.49 31.36 2.58
C LEU A 14 -16.29 30.48 3.54
N GLU A 15 -16.59 30.97 4.75
CA GLU A 15 -17.38 30.22 5.74
C GLU A 15 -18.76 29.82 5.19
N ARG A 16 -19.35 30.66 4.35
CA ARG A 16 -20.62 30.34 3.66
C ARG A 16 -20.47 29.11 2.77
N ALA A 17 -19.44 29.03 1.95
CA ALA A 17 -19.17 27.89 1.08
C ALA A 17 -18.86 26.62 1.89
N GLU A 18 -18.05 26.74 2.95
CA GLU A 18 -17.74 25.61 3.85
C GLU A 18 -18.99 25.04 4.51
N LYS A 19 -19.89 25.90 5.01
CA LYS A 19 -21.14 25.48 5.65
C LYS A 19 -22.11 24.83 4.65
N PHE A 20 -22.06 25.20 3.38
CA PHE A 20 -22.90 24.62 2.32
C PHE A 20 -22.56 23.14 2.01
N ILE A 21 -21.33 22.72 2.28
CA ILE A 21 -20.84 21.34 2.06
C ILE A 21 -20.43 20.62 3.35
N SER A 22 -20.79 21.19 4.52
CA SER A 22 -20.34 20.68 5.81
C SER A 22 -20.92 19.32 6.16
N ASP A 23 -20.09 18.45 6.72
CA ASP A 23 -20.51 17.18 7.34
C ASP A 23 -21.21 17.36 8.70
N ILE A 24 -21.19 18.57 9.27
CA ILE A 24 -21.63 18.85 10.63
C ILE A 24 -22.79 19.86 10.64
N TYR A 25 -22.66 20.95 9.89
CA TYR A 25 -23.61 22.06 9.93
C TYR A 25 -24.66 21.95 8.83
N PHE A 26 -25.93 22.18 9.20
CA PHE A 26 -27.06 22.23 8.27
C PHE A 26 -27.25 20.95 7.44
N THR A 27 -26.84 19.79 7.95
CA THR A 27 -26.92 18.50 7.23
C THR A 27 -28.35 18.09 6.89
N ASP A 28 -29.34 18.73 7.50
CA ASP A 28 -30.76 18.61 7.17
C ASP A 28 -31.14 19.27 5.83
N CYS A 29 -30.40 20.30 5.40
CA CYS A 29 -30.73 21.12 4.22
C CYS A 29 -29.57 21.43 3.26
N ASN A 30 -28.32 21.20 3.64
CA ASN A 30 -27.15 21.50 2.81
C ASN A 30 -26.92 20.45 1.70
N LEU A 31 -25.93 20.68 0.85
CA LEU A 31 -25.64 19.78 -0.28
C LEU A 31 -25.14 18.40 0.19
N ARG A 32 -24.32 18.34 1.25
CA ARG A 32 -23.74 17.10 1.78
C ARG A 32 -24.80 16.13 2.30
N GLY A 33 -25.83 16.66 2.97
CA GLY A 33 -26.99 15.92 3.44
C GLY A 33 -27.86 15.31 2.33
N ARG A 34 -27.60 15.64 1.07
CA ARG A 34 -28.28 15.08 -0.11
C ARG A 34 -27.46 14.02 -0.83
N LEU A 35 -26.28 13.66 -0.32
CA LEU A 35 -25.43 12.64 -0.94
C LEU A 35 -26.14 11.28 -1.04
N TYR A 36 -26.88 10.91 0.01
CA TYR A 36 -27.72 9.74 0.03
C TYR A 36 -29.19 10.17 -0.02
N GLY A 37 -29.95 9.56 -0.93
CA GLY A 37 -31.40 9.76 -1.06
C GLY A 37 -32.16 8.83 -0.12
N ASP A 38 -33.25 8.24 -0.62
CA ASP A 38 -34.03 7.27 0.13
C ASP A 38 -33.16 6.08 0.58
N SER A 39 -33.44 5.57 1.77
CA SER A 39 -32.82 4.37 2.31
C SER A 39 -33.86 3.34 2.76
N CYS A 40 -33.49 2.07 2.77
CA CYS A 40 -34.31 1.01 3.34
C CYS A 40 -33.45 -0.05 4.05
N PRO A 41 -33.99 -0.71 5.08
CA PRO A 41 -33.27 -1.78 5.77
C PRO A 41 -33.03 -2.98 4.84
N LEU A 42 -32.05 -3.80 5.20
CA LEU A 42 -31.78 -5.09 4.55
C LEU A 42 -32.95 -6.06 4.80
N GLU A 43 -33.19 -7.00 3.88
CA GLU A 43 -34.25 -8.01 4.04
C GLU A 43 -33.89 -8.99 5.16
N THR A 44 -32.66 -9.53 5.12
CA THR A 44 -32.10 -10.27 6.25
C THR A 44 -30.61 -9.99 6.41
N LEU A 45 -30.16 -9.98 7.66
CA LEU A 45 -28.76 -9.92 8.04
C LEU A 45 -28.51 -11.03 9.07
N ALA A 46 -27.66 -11.98 8.71
CA ALA A 46 -27.32 -13.10 9.58
C ALA A 46 -25.79 -13.22 9.66
N SER A 47 -25.26 -13.66 10.80
CA SER A 47 -23.82 -13.76 11.04
C SER A 47 -23.38 -15.15 11.50
N PHE A 48 -22.10 -15.44 11.25
CA PHE A 48 -21.36 -16.60 11.71
C PHE A 48 -19.97 -16.14 12.15
N LEU A 49 -19.59 -16.46 13.40
CA LEU A 49 -18.34 -16.02 13.99
C LEU A 49 -17.34 -17.18 14.06
N SER A 50 -16.11 -16.96 13.59
CA SER A 50 -15.05 -17.95 13.55
C SER A 50 -13.76 -17.44 14.23
N PRO A 51 -13.08 -18.27 15.05
CA PRO A 51 -11.76 -17.95 15.59
C PRO A 51 -10.63 -18.10 14.56
N LYS A 52 -10.93 -18.63 13.38
CA LYS A 52 -9.98 -18.83 12.28
C LYS A 52 -10.47 -18.14 11.02
N ARG A 53 -9.53 -17.70 10.19
CA ARG A 53 -9.81 -17.33 8.79
C ARG A 53 -10.08 -18.61 8.01
N ILE A 54 -11.24 -18.68 7.40
CA ILE A 54 -11.70 -19.83 6.60
C ILE A 54 -12.03 -19.34 5.20
N THR A 55 -11.98 -20.24 4.24
CA THR A 55 -12.30 -19.91 2.85
C THR A 55 -13.78 -19.57 2.68
N PHE A 56 -14.12 -18.82 1.64
CA PHE A 56 -15.51 -18.54 1.28
C PHE A 56 -16.35 -19.82 1.14
N ALA A 57 -15.78 -20.88 0.56
CA ALA A 57 -16.47 -22.16 0.36
C ALA A 57 -16.84 -22.84 1.69
N GLU A 58 -15.94 -22.77 2.68
CA GLU A 58 -16.18 -23.29 4.03
C GLU A 58 -17.19 -22.43 4.77
N ALA A 59 -17.08 -21.10 4.66
CA ALA A 59 -17.99 -20.15 5.31
C ALA A 59 -19.43 -20.30 4.82
N CYS A 60 -19.64 -20.51 3.52
CA CYS A 60 -20.98 -20.68 2.94
C CYS A 60 -21.73 -21.92 3.44
N GLN A 61 -21.01 -22.92 3.96
CA GLN A 61 -21.59 -24.16 4.51
C GLN A 61 -21.96 -24.03 6.00
N GLN A 62 -21.61 -22.92 6.64
CA GLN A 62 -21.88 -22.70 8.05
C GLN A 62 -23.32 -22.28 8.32
N ASN A 63 -23.74 -22.43 9.58
CA ASN A 63 -25.05 -21.97 10.04
C ASN A 63 -24.97 -20.51 10.48
N PHE A 64 -25.69 -19.63 9.78
CA PHE A 64 -25.78 -18.22 10.11
C PHE A 64 -26.97 -17.95 11.03
N SER A 65 -26.75 -17.22 12.11
CA SER A 65 -27.80 -16.79 13.05
C SER A 65 -28.22 -15.34 12.76
N PRO A 66 -29.48 -14.92 13.00
CA PRO A 66 -29.89 -13.53 12.84
C PRO A 66 -28.98 -12.57 13.62
N TYR A 67 -28.57 -11.47 12.98
CA TYR A 67 -27.74 -10.44 13.58
C TYR A 67 -28.46 -9.09 13.54
N LYS A 68 -28.45 -8.37 14.66
CA LYS A 68 -28.98 -7.02 14.74
C LYS A 68 -27.84 -6.02 14.63
N VAL A 69 -28.00 -5.01 13.79
CA VAL A 69 -27.06 -3.89 13.66
C VAL A 69 -26.76 -3.30 15.03
N SER A 70 -25.48 -3.03 15.28
CA SER A 70 -24.88 -2.60 16.55
C SER A 70 -24.72 -3.68 17.63
N ASP A 71 -25.13 -4.93 17.41
CA ASP A 71 -24.75 -6.03 18.30
C ASP A 71 -23.25 -6.27 18.23
N THR A 72 -22.65 -6.65 19.37
CA THR A 72 -21.20 -6.82 19.46
C THR A 72 -20.77 -8.28 19.30
N PHE A 73 -19.61 -8.49 18.69
CA PHE A 73 -18.97 -9.79 18.48
C PHE A 73 -17.44 -9.65 18.54
N GLY A 74 -16.72 -10.74 18.23
CA GLY A 74 -15.27 -10.86 18.39
C GLY A 74 -14.92 -11.94 19.42
N PRO A 75 -13.67 -12.02 19.89
CA PRO A 75 -12.75 -10.88 20.08
C PRO A 75 -11.85 -10.54 18.88
N THR A 76 -10.84 -9.72 19.12
CA THR A 76 -9.77 -9.34 18.18
C THR A 76 -9.20 -10.53 17.41
N TRP A 77 -8.91 -10.31 16.13
CA TRP A 77 -8.39 -11.29 15.16
C TRP A 77 -9.36 -12.40 14.73
N TRP A 78 -10.56 -12.45 15.31
CA TRP A 78 -11.60 -13.35 14.83
C TRP A 78 -12.20 -12.82 13.53
N THR A 79 -12.87 -13.69 12.78
CA THR A 79 -13.56 -13.34 11.53
C THR A 79 -15.05 -13.59 11.69
N CYS A 80 -15.85 -12.57 11.42
CA CYS A 80 -17.30 -12.65 11.40
C CYS A 80 -17.78 -12.59 9.95
N TRP A 81 -18.40 -13.66 9.48
CA TRP A 81 -19.06 -13.71 8.20
C TRP A 81 -20.50 -13.26 8.33
N PHE A 82 -20.96 -12.44 7.40
CA PHE A 82 -22.34 -12.01 7.29
C PHE A 82 -22.95 -12.51 5.99
N LYS A 83 -24.12 -13.13 6.07
CA LYS A 83 -24.98 -13.42 4.93
C LYS A 83 -26.01 -12.30 4.84
N VAL A 84 -25.98 -11.57 3.73
CA VAL A 84 -26.76 -10.36 3.51
C VAL A 84 -27.75 -10.61 2.39
N THR A 85 -29.04 -10.62 2.70
CA THR A 85 -30.11 -10.68 1.70
C THR A 85 -30.71 -9.30 1.52
N LEU A 86 -30.74 -8.85 0.27
CA LEU A 86 -31.14 -7.52 -0.15
C LEU A 86 -32.43 -7.61 -0.97
N LYS A 87 -33.34 -6.67 -0.73
CA LYS A 87 -34.53 -6.45 -1.56
C LYS A 87 -34.58 -4.98 -1.98
N ILE A 88 -34.17 -4.72 -3.21
CA ILE A 88 -34.13 -3.37 -3.79
C ILE A 88 -35.57 -2.95 -4.18
N PRO A 89 -36.07 -1.79 -3.73
CA PRO A 89 -37.39 -1.30 -4.11
C PRO A 89 -37.52 -1.05 -5.63
N GLU A 90 -38.64 -1.46 -6.23
CA GLU A 90 -38.89 -1.22 -7.67
C GLU A 90 -38.99 0.27 -8.03
N SER A 91 -39.34 1.13 -7.06
CA SER A 91 -39.38 2.59 -7.24
C SER A 91 -38.00 3.20 -7.46
N TRP A 92 -36.91 2.47 -7.19
CA TRP A 92 -35.53 2.93 -7.38
C TRP A 92 -34.98 2.64 -8.79
N ARG A 93 -35.82 2.19 -9.72
CA ARG A 93 -35.44 2.03 -11.14
C ARG A 93 -34.85 3.32 -11.69
N GLY A 94 -33.75 3.20 -12.44
CA GLY A 94 -33.01 4.33 -13.00
C GLY A 94 -32.18 5.11 -11.99
N LYS A 95 -32.00 4.60 -10.76
CA LYS A 95 -31.15 5.20 -9.72
C LYS A 95 -29.90 4.35 -9.48
N GLU A 96 -28.84 5.01 -9.00
CA GLU A 96 -27.63 4.34 -8.52
C GLU A 96 -27.89 3.83 -7.08
N VAL A 97 -27.67 2.54 -6.85
CA VAL A 97 -28.03 1.85 -5.60
C VAL A 97 -26.79 1.26 -4.96
N HIS A 98 -26.57 1.58 -3.69
CA HIS A 98 -25.43 1.09 -2.91
C HIS A 98 -25.89 0.25 -1.71
N LEU A 99 -25.06 -0.73 -1.35
CA LEU A 99 -25.02 -1.28 0.00
C LEU A 99 -24.12 -0.38 0.84
N ARG A 100 -24.67 0.30 1.84
CA ARG A 100 -23.90 1.06 2.82
C ARG A 100 -23.56 0.17 4.00
N TRP A 101 -22.28 0.12 4.35
CA TRP A 101 -21.74 -0.74 5.39
C TRP A 101 -20.66 0.00 6.19
N GLU A 102 -20.92 0.21 7.47
CA GLU A 102 -19.97 0.83 8.41
C GLU A 102 -19.77 -0.11 9.59
N SER A 103 -18.53 -0.58 9.79
CA SER A 103 -18.15 -1.52 10.85
C SER A 103 -16.86 -1.08 11.55
N ASP A 104 -16.62 -1.58 12.76
CA ASP A 104 -15.38 -1.32 13.54
C ASP A 104 -14.12 -2.01 13.00
N GLY A 105 -14.28 -2.92 12.04
CA GLY A 105 -13.17 -3.61 11.41
C GLY A 105 -13.28 -3.67 9.91
N GLU A 106 -12.22 -4.17 9.30
CA GLU A 106 -12.10 -4.36 7.86
C GLU A 106 -13.08 -5.41 7.36
N ALA A 107 -13.66 -5.17 6.19
CA ALA A 107 -14.62 -6.08 5.59
C ALA A 107 -14.34 -6.30 4.11
N MET A 108 -14.65 -7.48 3.60
CA MET A 108 -14.58 -7.83 2.19
C MET A 108 -15.95 -8.32 1.72
N VAL A 109 -16.47 -7.66 0.68
CA VAL A 109 -17.70 -8.07 0.02
C VAL A 109 -17.39 -9.20 -0.95
N TRP A 110 -18.19 -10.24 -0.87
CA TRP A 110 -18.17 -11.41 -1.74
C TRP A 110 -19.46 -11.47 -2.54
N ARG A 111 -19.33 -11.58 -3.87
CA ARG A 111 -20.43 -11.75 -4.82
C ARG A 111 -20.09 -12.91 -5.75
N ASP A 112 -21.02 -13.85 -5.89
CA ASP A 112 -20.86 -15.03 -6.76
C ASP A 112 -19.55 -15.82 -6.48
N GLY A 113 -19.16 -15.91 -5.21
CA GLY A 113 -17.96 -16.61 -4.75
C GLY A 113 -16.64 -15.91 -5.07
N GLN A 114 -16.67 -14.65 -5.48
CA GLN A 114 -15.48 -13.85 -5.74
C GLN A 114 -15.43 -12.62 -4.82
N PRO A 115 -14.23 -12.24 -4.33
CA PRO A 115 -14.07 -10.98 -3.62
C PRO A 115 -14.22 -9.83 -4.62
N VAL A 116 -15.06 -8.85 -4.30
CA VAL A 116 -15.38 -7.74 -5.21
C VAL A 116 -14.95 -6.37 -4.69
N GLN A 117 -14.97 -6.15 -3.36
CA GLN A 117 -14.55 -4.87 -2.78
C GLN A 117 -14.21 -4.99 -1.29
N GLY A 118 -13.11 -4.36 -0.86
CA GLY A 118 -12.81 -4.08 0.53
C GLY A 118 -13.54 -2.84 1.07
N LEU A 119 -13.96 -2.90 2.32
CA LEU A 119 -14.72 -1.89 3.05
C LEU A 119 -14.05 -1.60 4.39
N THR A 120 -13.88 -0.32 4.70
CA THR A 120 -13.26 0.18 5.94
C THR A 120 -13.67 1.64 6.15
N LYS A 121 -13.85 2.05 7.41
CA LYS A 121 -14.10 3.46 7.74
C LYS A 121 -12.82 4.28 7.58
N GLU A 122 -11.69 3.75 8.02
CA GLU A 122 -10.37 4.36 7.97
C GLU A 122 -9.92 4.63 6.53
N GLY A 123 -10.15 3.68 5.62
CA GLY A 123 -9.89 3.83 4.19
C GLY A 123 -11.00 4.54 3.39
N GLU A 124 -11.96 5.18 4.07
CA GLU A 124 -13.09 5.92 3.47
C GLU A 124 -13.92 5.10 2.45
N LYS A 125 -14.05 3.79 2.69
CA LYS A 125 -14.76 2.82 1.82
C LYS A 125 -15.94 2.21 2.56
N THR A 126 -17.00 3.00 2.70
CA THR A 126 -18.18 2.64 3.51
C THR A 126 -19.41 2.25 2.69
N SER A 127 -19.26 2.06 1.37
CA SER A 127 -20.34 1.57 0.53
C SER A 127 -19.84 0.76 -0.67
N TYR A 128 -20.65 -0.18 -1.12
CA TYR A 128 -20.44 -1.00 -2.31
C TYR A 128 -21.55 -0.73 -3.33
N ILE A 129 -21.16 -0.52 -4.59
CA ILE A 129 -22.10 -0.25 -5.68
C ILE A 129 -22.79 -1.56 -6.08
N LEU A 130 -24.11 -1.64 -5.88
CA LEU A 130 -24.90 -2.78 -6.33
C LEU A 130 -25.29 -2.65 -7.79
N SER A 131 -25.66 -1.43 -8.19
CA SER A 131 -25.99 -1.03 -9.55
C SER A 131 -25.70 0.46 -9.76
N ASP A 132 -24.96 0.80 -10.82
CA ASP A 132 -24.71 2.20 -11.22
C ASP A 132 -26.00 2.88 -11.73
N CYS A 133 -26.96 2.09 -12.22
CA CYS A 133 -28.26 2.56 -12.67
C CYS A 133 -29.20 1.35 -12.77
N LEU A 134 -30.08 1.17 -11.79
CA LEU A 134 -30.92 -0.03 -11.67
C LEU A 134 -31.83 -0.20 -12.90
N LYS A 135 -31.52 -1.17 -13.76
CA LYS A 135 -32.29 -1.49 -14.97
C LYS A 135 -33.50 -2.37 -14.67
N ALA A 136 -34.37 -2.49 -15.66
CA ALA A 136 -35.63 -3.22 -15.52
C ALA A 136 -35.47 -4.75 -15.41
N ASP A 137 -34.39 -5.28 -15.98
CA ASP A 137 -34.01 -6.69 -16.03
C ASP A 137 -33.07 -7.10 -14.88
N GLU A 138 -32.59 -6.15 -14.07
CA GLU A 138 -31.73 -6.44 -12.93
C GLU A 138 -32.52 -7.07 -11.77
N PRO A 139 -31.93 -8.08 -11.09
CA PRO A 139 -32.58 -8.75 -9.99
C PRO A 139 -32.75 -7.80 -8.81
N HIS A 140 -33.99 -7.68 -8.32
CA HIS A 140 -34.30 -6.87 -7.14
C HIS A 140 -34.02 -7.63 -5.83
N SER A 141 -33.84 -8.96 -5.90
CA SER A 141 -33.38 -9.77 -4.76
C SER A 141 -31.96 -10.24 -5.01
N VAL A 142 -31.04 -9.90 -4.11
CA VAL A 142 -29.62 -10.21 -4.22
C VAL A 142 -29.14 -10.75 -2.88
N THR A 143 -28.36 -11.84 -2.89
CA THR A 143 -27.67 -12.34 -1.70
C THR A 143 -26.17 -12.10 -1.87
N LEU A 144 -25.55 -11.47 -0.88
CA LEU A 144 -24.12 -11.24 -0.79
C LEU A 144 -23.57 -11.85 0.51
N TYR A 145 -22.26 -12.01 0.57
CA TYR A 145 -21.56 -12.30 1.82
C TYR A 145 -20.59 -11.17 2.13
N VAL A 146 -20.43 -10.85 3.41
CA VAL A 146 -19.43 -9.89 3.89
C VAL A 146 -18.57 -10.60 4.92
N GLU A 147 -17.29 -10.76 4.62
CA GLU A 147 -16.29 -11.27 5.54
C GLU A 147 -15.71 -10.10 6.31
N MET A 148 -15.91 -10.03 7.62
CA MET A 148 -15.39 -8.95 8.45
C MET A 148 -14.35 -9.47 9.43
N ALA A 149 -13.17 -8.87 9.41
CA ALA A 149 -12.12 -9.15 10.37
C ALA A 149 -12.24 -8.24 11.61
N CYS A 150 -12.02 -8.83 12.78
CA CYS A 150 -12.06 -8.14 14.07
C CYS A 150 -10.73 -7.41 14.33
N ASN A 151 -10.41 -6.46 13.46
CA ASN A 151 -9.28 -5.52 13.54
C ASN A 151 -9.58 -4.32 12.64
N GLY A 152 -9.03 -3.15 12.97
CA GLY A 152 -9.03 -2.01 12.05
C GLY A 152 -7.89 -2.12 11.03
N LEU A 153 -7.79 -1.11 10.17
CA LEU A 153 -6.75 -1.03 9.11
C LEU A 153 -5.32 -1.17 9.66
N PHE A 154 -5.09 -0.65 10.87
CA PHE A 154 -3.80 -0.68 11.57
C PHE A 154 -3.78 -1.69 12.74
N GLY A 155 -4.63 -2.72 12.69
CA GLY A 155 -4.75 -3.71 13.75
C GLY A 155 -5.69 -3.30 14.89
N ALA A 156 -5.30 -3.57 16.14
CA ALA A 156 -6.19 -3.48 17.30
C ALA A 156 -5.52 -2.89 18.56
N GLY A 157 -4.60 -1.94 18.38
CA GLY A 157 -3.89 -1.28 19.48
C GLY A 157 -4.81 -0.63 20.53
N GLN A 158 -4.43 -0.74 21.80
CA GLN A 158 -5.19 -0.16 22.91
C GLN A 158 -4.87 1.34 23.10
N GLY A 159 -5.78 2.22 22.69
CA GLY A 159 -5.69 3.68 22.91
C GLY A 159 -4.76 4.44 21.94
N SER A 160 -3.79 3.78 21.33
CA SER A 160 -2.99 4.31 20.21
C SER A 160 -2.68 3.22 19.18
N MET A 161 -2.30 3.65 17.98
CA MET A 161 -2.01 2.76 16.85
C MET A 161 -0.82 1.81 17.12
N ILE A 162 0.21 2.29 17.82
CA ILE A 162 1.43 1.52 18.11
C ILE A 162 1.37 0.75 19.44
N ALA A 163 0.26 0.84 20.17
CA ALA A 163 0.09 0.13 21.42
C ALA A 163 -0.07 -1.37 21.17
N ALA A 164 0.23 -2.18 22.19
CA ALA A 164 -0.06 -3.60 22.15
C ALA A 164 -1.55 -3.84 21.82
N PRO A 165 -1.88 -4.85 20.98
CA PRO A 165 -3.26 -5.15 20.66
C PRO A 165 -4.08 -5.51 21.90
N ASP A 166 -5.30 -5.00 22.00
CA ASP A 166 -6.26 -5.47 23.01
C ASP A 166 -6.85 -6.82 22.55
N PRO A 167 -6.54 -7.96 23.21
CA PRO A 167 -7.01 -9.27 22.78
C PRO A 167 -8.51 -9.48 23.02
N ASN A 168 -9.18 -8.60 23.77
CA ASN A 168 -10.58 -8.75 24.16
C ASN A 168 -11.51 -7.71 23.50
N ARG A 169 -10.98 -6.85 22.62
CA ARG A 169 -11.77 -5.83 21.92
C ARG A 169 -12.96 -6.48 21.21
N LYS A 170 -14.11 -5.83 21.36
CA LYS A 170 -15.36 -6.20 20.68
C LYS A 170 -15.59 -5.26 19.50
N PHE A 171 -16.28 -5.80 18.50
CA PHE A 171 -16.54 -5.15 17.23
C PHE A 171 -18.03 -5.18 16.93
N SER A 172 -18.47 -4.23 16.11
CA SER A 172 -19.87 -4.12 15.69
C SER A 172 -19.97 -3.65 14.24
N VAL A 173 -21.12 -3.93 13.62
CA VAL A 173 -21.56 -3.26 12.39
C VAL A 173 -22.48 -2.13 12.83
N GLN A 174 -22.08 -0.87 12.64
CA GLN A 174 -22.87 0.31 13.04
C GLN A 174 -23.96 0.64 12.04
N ARG A 175 -23.76 0.31 10.76
CA ARG A 175 -24.70 0.63 9.69
C ARG A 175 -24.64 -0.43 8.61
N ALA A 176 -25.82 -0.91 8.21
CA ALA A 176 -26.01 -1.85 7.11
C ALA A 176 -27.38 -1.59 6.49
N GLU A 177 -27.42 -0.93 5.33
CA GLU A 177 -28.65 -0.49 4.67
C GLU A 177 -28.48 -0.36 3.16
N LEU A 178 -29.59 -0.37 2.42
CA LEU A 178 -29.63 0.02 1.02
C LEU A 178 -29.88 1.53 0.93
N VAL A 179 -29.17 2.21 0.03
CA VAL A 179 -29.32 3.65 -0.20
C VAL A 179 -29.31 3.97 -1.69
N ILE A 180 -30.07 5.00 -2.07
CA ILE A 180 -29.87 5.69 -3.34
C ILE A 180 -28.65 6.61 -3.21
N PHE A 181 -27.66 6.45 -4.09
CA PHE A 181 -26.50 7.32 -4.14
C PHE A 181 -26.69 8.41 -5.19
N ASN A 182 -26.60 9.68 -4.78
CA ASN A 182 -26.76 10.80 -5.69
C ASN A 182 -25.40 11.22 -6.28
N ARG A 183 -25.08 10.64 -7.44
CA ARG A 183 -23.80 10.88 -8.14
C ARG A 183 -23.55 12.34 -8.48
N ASP A 184 -24.57 13.07 -8.92
CA ASP A 184 -24.46 14.50 -9.24
C ASP A 184 -24.10 15.33 -8.00
N VAL A 185 -24.66 14.97 -6.84
CA VAL A 185 -24.32 15.59 -5.55
C VAL A 185 -22.86 15.31 -5.19
N ARG A 186 -22.38 14.06 -5.38
CA ARG A 186 -20.96 13.72 -5.17
C ARG A 186 -20.02 14.53 -6.06
N ASN A 187 -20.37 14.69 -7.34
CA ASN A 187 -19.57 15.45 -8.30
C ASN A 187 -19.50 16.93 -7.88
N LEU A 188 -20.64 17.54 -7.55
CA LEU A 188 -20.69 18.91 -7.06
C LEU A 188 -19.93 19.10 -5.75
N LEU A 189 -20.08 18.18 -4.79
CA LEU A 189 -19.30 18.22 -3.55
C LEU A 189 -17.81 18.24 -3.83
N THR A 190 -17.35 17.46 -4.81
CA THR A 190 -15.94 17.44 -5.23
C THR A 190 -15.52 18.79 -5.81
N ASP A 191 -16.34 19.41 -6.66
CA ASP A 191 -16.07 20.75 -7.19
C ASP A 191 -15.97 21.81 -6.09
N PHE A 192 -16.95 21.82 -5.17
CA PHE A 192 -17.00 22.74 -4.04
C PHE A 192 -15.80 22.56 -3.11
N GLU A 193 -15.48 21.32 -2.72
CA GLU A 193 -14.32 21.00 -1.87
C GLU A 193 -13.03 21.49 -2.51
N MET A 194 -12.81 21.20 -3.80
CA MET A 194 -11.59 21.58 -4.50
C MET A 194 -11.47 23.11 -4.68
N LEU A 195 -12.56 23.82 -4.99
CA LEU A 195 -12.54 25.29 -5.06
C LEU A 195 -12.29 25.92 -3.68
N VAL A 196 -12.94 25.41 -2.62
CA VAL A 196 -12.71 25.88 -1.24
C VAL A 196 -11.25 25.68 -0.84
N ASP A 197 -10.65 24.54 -1.17
CA ASP A 197 -9.24 24.29 -0.92
C ASP A 197 -8.35 25.28 -1.69
N ILE A 198 -8.62 25.57 -2.97
CA ILE A 198 -7.88 26.60 -3.73
C ILE A 198 -7.95 27.97 -3.04
N VAL A 199 -9.13 28.36 -2.54
CA VAL A 199 -9.29 29.64 -1.83
C VAL A 199 -8.41 29.68 -0.57
N LYS A 200 -8.31 28.57 0.16
CA LYS A 200 -7.51 28.47 1.37
C LYS A 200 -6.01 28.50 1.06
N GLU A 201 -5.58 27.74 0.07
CA GLU A 201 -4.16 27.47 -0.18
C GLU A 201 -3.45 28.57 -0.98
N LEU A 202 -4.10 29.22 -1.96
CA LEU A 202 -3.46 30.30 -2.73
C LEU A 202 -3.37 31.63 -1.96
N GLY A 203 -4.00 31.73 -0.78
CA GLY A 203 -3.89 32.90 0.10
C GLY A 203 -4.54 34.18 -0.45
N GLU A 204 -4.36 35.29 0.27
CA GLU A 204 -5.03 36.58 -0.03
C GLU A 204 -4.28 37.45 -1.04
N GLY A 205 -3.03 37.09 -1.38
CA GLY A 205 -2.25 37.81 -2.39
C GLY A 205 -2.56 37.41 -3.83
N GLU A 206 -3.19 36.25 -4.03
CA GLU A 206 -3.36 35.64 -5.34
C GLU A 206 -4.74 35.91 -5.94
N GLN A 207 -4.76 36.51 -7.13
CA GLN A 207 -6.00 36.80 -7.87
C GLN A 207 -6.80 35.52 -8.16
N ARG A 208 -6.11 34.41 -8.41
CA ARG A 208 -6.73 33.12 -8.71
C ARG A 208 -7.54 32.57 -7.53
N GLY A 209 -7.06 32.78 -6.30
CA GLY A 209 -7.81 32.42 -5.08
C GLY A 209 -9.13 33.19 -4.96
N TYR A 210 -9.14 34.48 -5.30
CA TYR A 210 -10.39 35.26 -5.31
C TYR A 210 -11.34 34.90 -6.45
N GLN A 211 -10.83 34.50 -7.61
CA GLN A 211 -11.65 33.94 -8.70
C GLN A 211 -12.33 32.63 -8.26
N ALA A 212 -11.63 31.76 -7.54
CA ALA A 212 -12.21 30.55 -6.95
C ALA A 212 -13.28 30.91 -5.92
N LEU A 213 -13.01 31.88 -5.04
CA LEU A 213 -13.97 32.33 -4.02
C LEU A 213 -15.25 32.92 -4.62
N PHE A 214 -15.11 33.70 -5.69
CA PHE A 214 -16.24 34.22 -6.44
C PHE A 214 -17.03 33.08 -7.07
N THR A 215 -16.35 32.18 -7.79
CA THR A 215 -16.98 31.03 -8.47
C THR A 215 -17.77 30.17 -7.49
N VAL A 216 -17.16 29.79 -6.36
CA VAL A 216 -17.82 28.93 -5.37
C VAL A 216 -19.04 29.61 -4.73
N ASN A 217 -19.01 30.93 -4.53
CA ASN A 217 -20.17 31.65 -4.00
C ASN A 217 -21.31 31.79 -5.02
N GLU A 218 -20.98 31.94 -6.30
CA GLU A 218 -21.95 31.87 -7.39
C GLU A 218 -22.55 30.47 -7.51
N MET A 219 -21.75 29.42 -7.30
CA MET A 219 -22.26 28.06 -7.19
C MET A 219 -23.23 27.91 -6.02
N VAL A 220 -22.93 28.45 -4.82
CA VAL A 220 -23.88 28.45 -3.69
C VAL A 220 -25.16 29.22 -4.02
N ASN A 221 -25.08 30.32 -4.79
CA ASN A 221 -26.25 31.09 -5.21
C ASN A 221 -27.17 30.31 -6.16
N LEU A 222 -26.59 29.47 -7.02
CA LEU A 222 -27.32 28.73 -8.05
C LEU A 222 -27.75 27.33 -7.61
N CYS A 223 -26.95 26.67 -6.78
CA CYS A 223 -27.20 25.30 -6.35
C CYS A 223 -28.28 25.29 -5.26
N GLU A 224 -29.46 24.81 -5.61
CA GLU A 224 -30.53 24.54 -4.65
C GLU A 224 -30.49 23.05 -4.28
N PRO A 225 -30.08 22.66 -3.06
CA PRO A 225 -29.90 21.24 -2.70
C PRO A 225 -31.16 20.37 -2.86
N SER A 226 -32.35 20.97 -2.84
CA SER A 226 -33.63 20.28 -3.04
C SER A 226 -34.06 20.17 -4.51
N ASP A 227 -33.42 20.88 -5.43
CA ASP A 227 -33.73 20.87 -6.86
C ASP A 227 -32.54 20.35 -7.69
N PRO A 228 -32.55 19.06 -8.09
CA PRO A 228 -31.53 18.50 -8.98
C PRO A 228 -31.37 19.23 -10.32
N GLY A 229 -32.41 19.94 -10.79
CA GLY A 229 -32.33 20.75 -12.01
C GLY A 229 -31.30 21.88 -11.92
N SER A 230 -30.99 22.34 -10.70
CA SER A 230 -30.01 23.40 -10.44
C SER A 230 -28.55 22.93 -10.58
N PHE A 231 -28.28 21.63 -10.43
CA PHE A 231 -26.93 21.08 -10.28
C PHE A 231 -26.05 21.29 -11.50
N SER A 232 -26.59 21.07 -12.69
CA SER A 232 -25.86 21.23 -13.96
C SER A 232 -25.30 22.66 -14.13
N ARG A 233 -26.04 23.67 -13.68
CA ARG A 233 -25.65 25.08 -13.77
C ARG A 233 -24.50 25.40 -12.82
N ALA A 234 -24.57 24.92 -11.57
CA ALA A 234 -23.49 25.07 -10.60
C ALA A 234 -22.22 24.33 -11.05
N HIS A 235 -22.37 23.10 -11.57
CA HIS A 235 -21.26 22.32 -12.11
C HIS A 235 -20.58 23.04 -13.28
N THR A 236 -21.36 23.66 -14.18
CA THR A 236 -20.82 24.43 -15.31
C THR A 236 -19.93 25.60 -14.86
N LEU A 237 -20.28 26.28 -13.74
CA LEU A 237 -19.44 27.34 -13.19
C LEU A 237 -18.08 26.81 -12.72
N ALA A 238 -18.08 25.67 -12.02
CA ALA A 238 -16.84 25.01 -11.62
C ALA A 238 -16.00 24.60 -12.83
N GLN A 239 -16.60 23.96 -13.83
CA GLN A 239 -15.91 23.54 -15.05
C GLN A 239 -15.29 24.72 -15.81
N ASN A 240 -15.96 25.88 -15.87
CA ASN A 240 -15.40 27.10 -16.47
C ASN A 240 -14.18 27.63 -15.71
N PHE A 241 -14.10 27.41 -14.39
CA PHE A 241 -12.92 27.72 -13.61
C PHE A 241 -11.79 26.73 -13.89
N PHE A 242 -12.06 25.43 -13.78
CA PHE A 242 -11.06 24.36 -13.93
C PHE A 242 -10.54 24.19 -15.36
N SER A 243 -11.29 24.60 -16.38
CA SER A 243 -10.87 24.50 -17.79
C SER A 243 -9.87 25.56 -18.23
N GLN A 244 -9.61 26.59 -17.43
CA GLN A 244 -8.55 27.57 -17.70
C GLN A 244 -7.20 26.92 -17.45
N ARG A 245 -6.35 26.87 -18.49
CA ARG A 245 -5.11 26.07 -18.51
C ARG A 245 -3.89 26.85 -18.09
N ASN A 246 -2.87 26.12 -17.63
CA ASN A 246 -1.56 26.68 -17.31
C ASN A 246 -0.76 27.03 -18.58
N GLY A 247 0.31 27.81 -18.39
CA GLY A 247 1.37 27.99 -19.39
C GLY A 247 2.35 26.80 -19.45
N ASP A 248 3.22 26.80 -20.46
CA ASP A 248 4.10 25.67 -20.79
C ASP A 248 5.12 25.33 -19.70
N SER A 249 5.58 26.32 -18.92
CA SER A 249 6.60 26.13 -17.88
C SER A 249 6.06 25.54 -16.57
N GLN A 250 4.75 25.28 -16.47
CA GLN A 250 4.14 24.81 -15.23
C GLN A 250 4.70 23.45 -14.79
N HIS A 251 4.99 23.32 -13.50
CA HIS A 251 5.46 22.08 -12.88
C HIS A 251 4.47 20.94 -13.10
N THR A 252 4.98 19.74 -13.37
CA THR A 252 4.14 18.56 -13.65
C THR A 252 4.25 17.53 -12.53
N VAL A 253 3.13 17.26 -11.88
CA VAL A 253 2.95 16.22 -10.88
C VAL A 253 2.46 14.93 -11.56
N HIS A 254 3.23 13.87 -11.40
CA HIS A 254 2.95 12.52 -11.88
C HIS A 254 2.22 11.75 -10.79
N ALA A 255 0.89 11.75 -10.85
CA ALA A 255 0.03 11.06 -9.91
C ALA A 255 0.02 9.54 -10.22
N MET A 256 0.30 8.72 -9.21
CA MET A 256 0.28 7.26 -9.30
C MET A 256 -0.50 6.70 -8.11
N GLY A 257 -1.50 5.86 -8.41
CA GLY A 257 -2.26 5.20 -7.36
C GLY A 257 -1.36 4.22 -6.64
N HIS A 258 -1.39 4.22 -5.33
CA HIS A 258 -0.46 3.44 -4.52
C HIS A 258 -1.20 2.83 -3.33
N CYS A 259 -0.79 1.61 -2.97
CA CYS A 259 -1.40 0.83 -1.90
C CYS A 259 -0.29 0.05 -1.21
N HIS A 260 0.39 0.70 -0.28
CA HIS A 260 1.35 0.07 0.60
C HIS A 260 0.62 -0.84 1.60
N ILE A 261 1.09 -2.08 1.75
CA ILE A 261 0.51 -3.05 2.69
C ILE A 261 1.68 -3.69 3.45
N ASP A 262 1.70 -3.50 4.75
CA ASP A 262 2.73 -4.11 5.58
C ASP A 262 2.51 -5.61 5.67
N SER A 263 3.52 -6.39 5.29
CA SER A 263 3.40 -7.85 5.18
C SER A 263 3.29 -8.56 6.55
N GLY A 264 3.36 -7.79 7.64
CA GLY A 264 3.05 -8.21 9.02
C GLY A 264 1.67 -7.74 9.54
N LEU A 265 0.86 -7.09 8.70
CA LEU A 265 -0.52 -6.68 8.97
C LEU A 265 -1.51 -7.44 8.07
N ASP A 266 -2.78 -7.46 8.47
CA ASP A 266 -3.80 -8.34 7.90
C ASP A 266 -4.31 -7.91 6.50
N PHE A 267 -4.56 -8.89 5.61
CA PHE A 267 -4.88 -8.65 4.19
C PHE A 267 -6.36 -8.41 3.90
N TYR A 268 -6.81 -7.15 3.85
CA TYR A 268 -8.14 -6.80 3.30
C TYR A 268 -8.17 -5.51 2.48
N SER A 269 -7.38 -5.42 1.41
CA SER A 269 -7.34 -4.13 0.72
C SER A 269 -6.96 -4.09 -0.76
N ILE A 270 -7.36 -5.09 -1.55
CA ILE A 270 -7.24 -4.99 -3.01
C ILE A 270 -8.58 -4.57 -3.63
N ASN A 271 -8.70 -3.30 -4.01
CA ASN A 271 -9.81 -2.81 -4.84
C ASN A 271 -9.36 -2.63 -6.30
N PHE A 272 -10.23 -3.01 -7.24
CA PHE A 272 -10.10 -2.68 -8.66
C PHE A 272 -11.22 -1.72 -9.07
N PRO A 273 -10.95 -0.40 -9.17
CA PRO A 273 -11.94 0.51 -9.72
C PRO A 273 -12.11 0.28 -11.21
N ASN A 274 -13.36 0.35 -11.67
CA ASN A 274 -13.70 0.29 -13.08
C ASN A 274 -13.11 1.53 -13.78
N THR A 275 -12.02 1.30 -14.51
CA THR A 275 -11.43 2.15 -15.55
C THR A 275 -10.50 3.29 -15.11
N SER A 276 -9.26 3.24 -15.64
CA SER A 276 -8.20 4.28 -15.71
C SER A 276 -7.27 4.53 -14.52
N ILE A 277 -7.37 3.77 -13.41
CA ILE A 277 -6.32 3.82 -12.38
C ILE A 277 -5.05 3.14 -12.90
N LYS A 278 -3.92 3.73 -12.55
CA LYS A 278 -2.60 3.09 -12.57
C LYS A 278 -2.20 2.88 -11.12
N GLN A 279 -2.33 1.65 -10.64
CA GLN A 279 -2.03 1.28 -9.26
C GLN A 279 -0.70 0.53 -9.18
N SER A 280 0.18 0.95 -8.28
CA SER A 280 1.46 0.31 -8.00
C SER A 280 1.39 -0.53 -6.72
N ASN A 281 1.93 -1.75 -6.76
CA ASN A 281 2.14 -2.62 -5.59
C ASN A 281 3.53 -3.28 -5.68
N GLU A 282 4.22 -3.40 -4.56
CA GLU A 282 5.69 -3.42 -4.45
C GLU A 282 6.28 -4.79 -4.07
N SER A 283 5.46 -5.72 -3.55
CA SER A 283 5.93 -6.98 -2.97
C SER A 283 5.46 -8.21 -3.76
N ALA A 284 6.38 -8.96 -4.37
CA ALA A 284 6.06 -10.20 -5.10
C ALA A 284 5.39 -11.26 -4.20
N GLN A 285 5.76 -11.32 -2.92
CA GLN A 285 5.13 -12.19 -1.92
C GLN A 285 3.63 -11.94 -1.79
N GLN A 286 3.17 -10.68 -1.88
CA GLN A 286 1.74 -10.38 -1.82
C GLN A 286 0.98 -10.93 -3.03
N PHE A 287 1.58 -10.85 -4.22
CA PHE A 287 0.99 -11.45 -5.41
C PHE A 287 0.95 -12.99 -5.30
N ASP A 288 1.99 -13.61 -4.74
CA ASP A 288 2.03 -15.05 -4.50
C ASP A 288 0.93 -15.52 -3.51
N TRP A 289 0.67 -14.73 -2.46
CA TRP A 289 -0.47 -14.97 -1.56
C TRP A 289 -1.81 -14.81 -2.29
N VAL A 290 -2.00 -13.75 -3.08
CA VAL A 290 -3.25 -13.56 -3.83
C VAL A 290 -3.45 -14.69 -4.85
N LYS A 291 -2.40 -15.13 -5.53
CA LYS A 291 -2.42 -16.28 -6.43
C LYS A 291 -2.88 -17.55 -5.72
N SER A 292 -2.40 -17.77 -4.50
CA SER A 292 -2.69 -18.97 -3.70
C SER A 292 -4.11 -18.96 -3.10
N TRP A 293 -4.53 -17.85 -2.52
CA TRP A 293 -5.80 -17.74 -1.78
C TRP A 293 -6.97 -17.26 -2.65
N TYR A 294 -6.71 -16.47 -3.69
CA TYR A 294 -7.72 -15.81 -4.51
C TYR A 294 -7.39 -15.89 -6.02
N PRO A 295 -7.31 -17.09 -6.62
CA PRO A 295 -6.86 -17.28 -8.01
C PRO A 295 -7.72 -16.53 -9.06
N GLY A 296 -9.02 -16.37 -8.81
CA GLY A 296 -9.90 -15.56 -9.65
C GLY A 296 -9.54 -14.07 -9.64
N LEU A 297 -9.16 -13.54 -8.46
CA LEU A 297 -8.67 -12.17 -8.30
C LEU A 297 -7.31 -12.00 -8.98
N PHE A 298 -6.41 -12.98 -8.82
CA PHE A 298 -5.10 -12.97 -9.46
C PHE A 298 -5.20 -12.93 -11.00
N SER A 299 -6.14 -13.68 -11.57
CA SER A 299 -6.41 -13.65 -13.02
C SER A 299 -6.86 -12.25 -13.48
N ARG A 300 -7.65 -11.53 -12.66
CA ARG A 300 -8.03 -10.14 -12.94
C ARG A 300 -6.83 -9.19 -12.82
N ILE A 301 -5.94 -9.39 -11.85
CA ILE A 301 -4.67 -8.65 -11.74
C ILE A 301 -3.89 -8.80 -13.04
N GLN A 302 -3.63 -10.03 -13.50
CA GLN A 302 -2.90 -10.29 -14.74
C GLN A 302 -3.55 -9.57 -15.94
N HIS A 303 -4.89 -9.55 -16.02
CA HIS A 303 -5.60 -8.80 -17.05
C HIS A 303 -5.31 -7.28 -16.99
N PHE A 304 -5.32 -6.67 -15.80
CA PHE A 304 -5.05 -5.24 -15.63
C PHE A 304 -3.56 -4.89 -15.80
N VAL A 305 -2.66 -5.80 -15.45
CA VAL A 305 -1.21 -5.66 -15.73
C VAL A 305 -0.97 -5.61 -17.23
N LYS A 306 -1.54 -6.54 -17.99
CA LYS A 306 -1.46 -6.55 -19.46
C LYS A 306 -2.00 -5.26 -20.11
N ARG A 307 -2.96 -4.60 -19.47
CA ARG A 307 -3.55 -3.32 -19.92
C ARG A 307 -2.79 -2.09 -19.45
N GLY A 308 -1.74 -2.23 -18.64
CA GLY A 308 -1.00 -1.12 -18.05
C GLY A 308 -1.81 -0.28 -17.05
N GLN A 309 -2.82 -0.90 -16.42
CA GLN A 309 -3.67 -0.28 -15.38
C GLN A 309 -3.28 -0.73 -13.97
N PHE A 310 -2.65 -1.90 -13.86
CA PHE A 310 -1.99 -2.36 -12.64
C PHE A 310 -0.50 -2.50 -12.93
N ILE A 311 0.36 -1.95 -12.10
CA ILE A 311 1.81 -1.88 -12.37
C ILE A 311 2.51 -2.58 -11.20
N PRO A 312 3.02 -3.80 -11.38
CA PRO A 312 3.96 -4.38 -10.43
C PRO A 312 5.22 -3.49 -10.40
N VAL A 313 5.64 -3.07 -9.20
CA VAL A 313 6.82 -2.21 -8.99
C VAL A 313 7.79 -2.85 -7.99
N GLY A 314 8.95 -2.24 -7.78
CA GLY A 314 9.93 -2.64 -6.76
C GLY A 314 10.90 -3.72 -7.24
N GLY A 315 10.36 -4.83 -7.76
CA GLY A 315 11.18 -5.93 -8.28
C GLY A 315 11.82 -6.79 -7.20
N THR A 316 11.38 -6.70 -5.95
CA THR A 316 11.87 -7.50 -4.81
C THR A 316 10.81 -8.48 -4.31
N TRP A 317 11.23 -9.48 -3.53
CA TRP A 317 10.31 -10.44 -2.91
C TRP A 317 9.38 -9.76 -1.91
N VAL A 318 9.94 -8.90 -1.05
CA VAL A 318 9.22 -8.00 -0.15
C VAL A 318 9.80 -6.59 -0.19
N GLU A 319 9.12 -5.60 0.40
CA GLU A 319 9.70 -4.30 0.74
C GLU A 319 10.69 -4.48 1.91
N MET A 320 11.93 -4.81 1.58
CA MET A 320 12.96 -5.18 2.54
C MET A 320 13.52 -4.01 3.34
N ASP A 321 14.04 -4.29 4.54
CA ASP A 321 14.91 -3.34 5.23
C ASP A 321 16.19 -3.05 4.43
N GLY A 322 16.64 -1.79 4.45
CA GLY A 322 17.73 -1.28 3.62
C GLY A 322 19.13 -1.41 4.25
N ASN A 323 19.23 -1.94 5.48
CA ASN A 323 20.46 -1.92 6.27
C ASN A 323 20.85 -3.29 6.85
N LEU A 324 19.90 -4.01 7.46
CA LEU A 324 20.16 -5.22 8.25
C LEU A 324 20.45 -6.48 7.42
N PRO A 325 19.75 -6.75 6.29
CA PRO A 325 20.04 -7.93 5.47
C PRO A 325 21.49 -7.96 4.95
N SER A 326 22.04 -9.16 4.77
CA SER A 326 23.31 -9.30 4.05
C SER A 326 23.21 -8.86 2.59
N GLY A 327 24.35 -8.59 1.94
CA GLY A 327 24.39 -8.30 0.50
C GLY A 327 23.80 -9.43 -0.36
N GLU A 328 24.06 -10.70 -0.02
CA GLU A 328 23.46 -11.85 -0.71
C GLU A 328 21.94 -11.87 -0.54
N SER A 329 21.44 -11.61 0.68
CA SER A 329 19.99 -11.48 0.92
C SER A 329 19.37 -10.38 0.05
N MET A 330 20.01 -9.22 -0.07
CA MET A 330 19.53 -8.14 -0.95
C MET A 330 19.52 -8.57 -2.43
N VAL A 331 20.53 -9.31 -2.90
CA VAL A 331 20.53 -9.90 -4.25
C VAL A 331 19.39 -10.90 -4.41
N ARG A 332 19.14 -11.75 -3.40
CA ARG A 332 18.05 -12.75 -3.41
C ARG A 332 16.67 -12.10 -3.39
N GLN A 333 16.49 -10.97 -2.71
CA GLN A 333 15.26 -10.17 -2.77
C GLN A 333 14.94 -9.80 -4.21
N PHE A 334 15.90 -9.24 -4.95
CA PHE A 334 15.71 -8.93 -6.37
C PHE A 334 15.55 -10.18 -7.22
N LEU A 335 16.34 -11.22 -7.00
CA LEU A 335 16.28 -12.46 -7.80
C LEU A 335 14.88 -13.09 -7.72
N GLU A 336 14.35 -13.28 -6.51
CA GLU A 336 13.03 -13.89 -6.31
C GLU A 336 11.90 -12.97 -6.81
N GLY A 337 11.98 -11.67 -6.53
CA GLY A 337 10.99 -10.69 -6.99
C GLY A 337 10.92 -10.57 -8.52
N GLN A 338 12.06 -10.31 -9.16
CA GLN A 338 12.17 -10.22 -10.63
C GLN A 338 11.78 -11.54 -11.31
N SER A 339 12.21 -12.68 -10.76
CA SER A 339 11.84 -13.99 -11.30
C SER A 339 10.33 -14.22 -11.26
N PHE A 340 9.69 -13.90 -10.13
CA PHE A 340 8.24 -13.99 -9.99
C PHE A 340 7.52 -13.09 -11.01
N PHE A 341 7.89 -11.81 -11.10
CA PHE A 341 7.23 -10.89 -12.05
C PHE A 341 7.45 -11.30 -13.51
N ASN A 342 8.63 -11.83 -13.85
CA ASN A 342 8.87 -12.34 -15.19
C ASN A 342 8.03 -13.57 -15.50
N GLN A 343 7.89 -14.51 -14.56
CA GLN A 343 7.08 -15.72 -14.73
C GLN A 343 5.58 -15.41 -14.84
N GLU A 344 5.05 -14.55 -13.98
CA GLU A 344 3.61 -14.31 -13.87
C GLU A 344 3.07 -13.21 -14.79
N PHE A 345 3.92 -12.24 -15.14
CA PHE A 345 3.53 -11.06 -15.90
C PHE A 345 4.37 -10.80 -17.15
N GLY A 346 5.47 -11.54 -17.36
CA GLY A 346 6.36 -11.37 -18.51
C GLY A 346 7.13 -10.05 -18.51
N MET A 347 7.42 -9.50 -17.32
CA MET A 347 8.12 -8.23 -17.17
C MET A 347 9.17 -8.27 -16.08
N LEU A 348 10.14 -7.36 -16.19
CA LEU A 348 11.13 -7.04 -15.16
C LEU A 348 10.94 -5.57 -14.77
N CYS A 349 10.95 -5.30 -13.47
CA CYS A 349 10.93 -3.94 -12.96
C CYS A 349 12.26 -3.24 -13.32
N LYS A 350 12.21 -1.92 -13.55
CA LYS A 350 13.40 -1.08 -13.80
C LYS A 350 13.67 -0.12 -12.65
N GLU A 351 12.70 -0.01 -11.76
CA GLU A 351 12.69 0.80 -10.57
C GLU A 351 12.67 -0.10 -9.34
N PHE A 352 13.52 0.23 -8.37
CA PHE A 352 13.35 -0.22 -7.00
C PHE A 352 12.49 0.80 -6.27
N TRP A 353 11.55 0.30 -5.49
CA TRP A 353 10.46 1.09 -4.95
C TRP A 353 10.32 0.66 -3.50
N LEU A 354 10.66 1.59 -2.59
CA LEU A 354 10.87 1.30 -1.19
C LEU A 354 10.54 2.54 -0.34
N PRO A 355 9.26 2.98 -0.31
CA PRO A 355 8.85 4.22 0.31
C PRO A 355 9.04 4.21 1.82
N ASP A 356 8.89 3.05 2.47
CA ASP A 356 8.77 2.96 3.93
C ASP A 356 9.99 2.43 4.70
N THR A 357 11.10 2.16 4.02
CA THR A 357 12.27 1.59 4.66
C THR A 357 13.08 2.58 5.51
N PHE A 358 13.59 2.10 6.66
CA PHE A 358 14.30 2.89 7.67
C PHE A 358 15.80 3.08 7.37
N GLY A 359 16.10 3.79 6.28
CA GLY A 359 17.47 4.10 5.83
C GLY A 359 18.01 3.11 4.79
N TYR A 360 19.10 3.49 4.10
CA TYR A 360 19.56 2.76 2.91
C TYR A 360 21.09 2.65 2.84
N SER A 361 21.58 1.41 2.81
CA SER A 361 22.99 1.08 2.68
C SER A 361 23.63 1.67 1.42
N ALA A 362 24.86 2.17 1.57
CA ALA A 362 25.66 2.78 0.52
C ALA A 362 25.98 1.86 -0.68
N GLN A 363 25.78 0.55 -0.56
CA GLN A 363 26.05 -0.41 -1.66
C GLN A 363 24.81 -0.80 -2.48
N LEU A 364 23.62 -0.36 -2.08
CA LEU A 364 22.40 -0.63 -2.85
C LEU A 364 22.46 -0.16 -4.32
N PRO A 365 23.10 0.98 -4.69
CA PRO A 365 23.26 1.36 -6.10
C PRO A 365 23.93 0.30 -6.96
N GLN A 366 24.99 -0.34 -6.44
CA GLN A 366 25.70 -1.41 -7.12
C GLN A 366 24.81 -2.65 -7.30
N ILE A 367 24.11 -3.06 -6.23
CA ILE A 367 23.21 -4.23 -6.24
C ILE A 367 22.07 -4.00 -7.23
N MET A 368 21.45 -2.81 -7.19
CA MET A 368 20.37 -2.43 -8.10
C MET A 368 20.80 -2.56 -9.56
N GLN A 369 21.94 -1.97 -9.94
CA GLN A 369 22.48 -2.06 -11.30
C GLN A 369 22.75 -3.52 -11.71
N GLY A 370 23.35 -4.32 -10.82
CA GLY A 370 23.58 -5.75 -11.04
C GLY A 370 22.30 -6.54 -11.30
N CYS A 371 21.17 -6.10 -10.73
CA CYS A 371 19.84 -6.70 -10.89
C CYS A 371 19.01 -6.07 -12.03
N GLY A 372 19.61 -5.17 -12.83
CA GLY A 372 18.95 -4.49 -13.95
C GLY A 372 17.97 -3.38 -13.55
N ILE A 373 18.09 -2.87 -12.32
CA ILE A 373 17.36 -1.73 -11.78
C ILE A 373 18.20 -0.46 -11.98
N SER A 374 17.61 0.56 -12.62
CA SER A 374 18.26 1.83 -12.95
C SER A 374 17.69 3.02 -12.19
N SER A 375 16.57 2.84 -11.51
CA SER A 375 15.81 3.91 -10.86
C SER A 375 15.41 3.52 -9.45
N PHE A 376 15.32 4.50 -8.56
CA PHE A 376 14.98 4.27 -7.16
C PHE A 376 13.95 5.29 -6.66
N LEU A 377 12.91 4.84 -5.97
CA LEU A 377 11.94 5.69 -5.28
C LEU A 377 11.84 5.32 -3.80
N THR A 378 11.89 6.34 -2.93
CA THR A 378 11.62 6.22 -1.50
C THR A 378 10.98 7.48 -0.92
N GLN A 379 10.38 7.41 0.27
CA GLN A 379 9.72 8.51 0.96
C GLN A 379 10.33 8.84 2.35
N LYS A 380 10.78 7.85 3.14
CA LYS A 380 11.18 8.05 4.56
C LYS A 380 12.28 9.09 4.78
N LEU A 381 13.17 9.35 3.82
CA LEU A 381 14.23 10.37 3.98
C LEU A 381 13.67 11.80 4.16
N SER A 382 12.40 12.02 3.85
CA SER A 382 11.72 13.28 4.13
C SER A 382 11.43 13.48 5.64
N TRP A 383 11.67 12.47 6.48
CA TRP A 383 11.32 12.44 7.91
C TRP A 383 12.56 12.57 8.83
N ASN A 384 13.70 13.03 8.30
CA ASN A 384 14.88 13.33 9.11
C ASN A 384 14.56 14.35 10.22
N LEU A 385 15.15 14.13 11.40
CA LEU A 385 14.87 14.91 12.61
C LEU A 385 15.59 16.26 12.63
N VAL A 386 16.82 16.30 12.14
CA VAL A 386 17.73 17.44 12.24
C VAL A 386 17.99 18.01 10.85
N ASN A 387 18.45 17.20 9.90
CA ASN A 387 18.82 17.68 8.58
C ASN A 387 17.78 17.30 7.53
N THR A 388 17.08 18.31 7.01
CA THR A 388 16.27 18.13 5.80
C THR A 388 17.19 17.73 4.64
N PHE A 389 16.91 16.58 4.01
CA PHE A 389 17.70 16.11 2.88
C PHE A 389 17.68 17.13 1.73
N PRO A 390 18.83 17.40 1.06
CA PRO A 390 18.96 18.55 0.16
C PRO A 390 18.33 18.36 -1.23
N HIS A 391 17.93 17.14 -1.61
CA HIS A 391 17.44 16.82 -2.96
C HIS A 391 16.14 15.99 -2.93
N ASN A 392 15.31 16.14 -3.96
CA ASN A 392 14.21 15.24 -4.28
C ASN A 392 14.48 14.43 -5.55
N THR A 393 15.37 14.88 -6.44
CA THR A 393 15.78 14.16 -7.65
C THR A 393 17.28 14.30 -7.84
N PHE A 394 18.00 13.18 -7.84
CA PHE A 394 19.47 13.16 -7.87
C PHE A 394 19.98 11.78 -8.32
N PHE A 395 21.27 11.70 -8.66
CA PHE A 395 21.96 10.42 -8.84
C PHE A 395 22.48 9.93 -7.50
N TRP A 396 22.06 8.74 -7.08
CA TRP A 396 22.63 8.08 -5.91
C TRP A 396 23.79 7.18 -6.35
N GLU A 397 24.98 7.49 -5.87
CA GLU A 397 26.23 6.81 -6.18
C GLU A 397 26.66 5.91 -5.03
N GLY A 398 26.91 4.63 -5.35
CA GLY A 398 27.39 3.63 -4.41
C GLY A 398 28.90 3.74 -4.16
N LEU A 399 29.41 2.93 -3.24
CA LEU A 399 30.84 2.95 -2.86
C LEU A 399 31.79 2.60 -4.00
N ASP A 400 31.31 1.90 -5.03
CA ASP A 400 32.05 1.50 -6.22
C ASP A 400 31.94 2.50 -7.39
N GLY A 401 31.13 3.57 -7.23
CA GLY A 401 30.82 4.52 -8.29
C GLY A 401 29.63 4.15 -9.17
N SER A 402 28.94 3.02 -8.91
CA SER A 402 27.68 2.69 -9.58
C SER A 402 26.61 3.72 -9.22
N GLN A 403 25.87 4.21 -10.21
CA GLN A 403 24.84 5.26 -10.02
C GLN A 403 23.45 4.77 -10.38
N VAL A 404 22.44 5.20 -9.61
CA VAL A 404 21.02 5.05 -9.96
C VAL A 404 20.30 6.39 -9.89
N LEU A 405 19.29 6.60 -10.73
CA LEU A 405 18.47 7.80 -10.69
C LEU A 405 17.43 7.68 -9.57
N THR A 406 17.54 8.54 -8.56
CA THR A 406 16.71 8.47 -7.35
C THR A 406 15.71 9.63 -7.31
N HIS A 407 14.47 9.33 -6.92
CA HIS A 407 13.43 10.33 -6.69
C HIS A 407 12.71 10.12 -5.35
N PHE A 408 12.54 11.21 -4.60
CA PHE A 408 11.73 11.25 -3.38
C PHE A 408 10.52 12.16 -3.60
N PRO A 409 9.27 11.65 -3.51
CA PRO A 409 8.07 12.46 -3.68
C PRO A 409 8.07 13.67 -2.72
N PRO A 410 8.11 14.92 -3.22
CA PRO A 410 8.26 16.10 -2.35
C PRO A 410 7.03 16.39 -1.48
N GLY A 411 5.88 15.77 -1.78
CA GLY A 411 4.68 15.92 -0.95
C GLY A 411 4.76 15.25 0.42
N ASN A 412 5.88 14.58 0.73
CA ASN A 412 6.25 14.01 2.03
C ASN A 412 5.33 12.88 2.53
N SER A 413 4.64 12.21 1.62
CA SER A 413 3.70 11.13 1.92
C SER A 413 3.50 10.25 0.69
N TYR A 414 3.35 8.95 0.90
CA TYR A 414 2.89 8.02 -0.14
C TYR A 414 1.37 7.76 -0.09
N GLU A 415 0.65 8.47 0.80
CA GLU A 415 -0.77 8.29 1.10
C GLU A 415 -1.60 9.55 0.78
N MET A 416 -1.22 10.30 -0.27
CA MET A 416 -1.94 11.54 -0.61
C MET A 416 -3.40 11.24 -0.99
N LYS A 417 -4.29 12.21 -0.75
CA LYS A 417 -5.73 12.12 -1.05
C LYS A 417 -6.16 12.93 -2.27
N GLY A 418 -5.19 13.48 -3.01
CA GLY A 418 -5.41 14.32 -4.19
C GLY A 418 -5.97 15.70 -3.85
N LYS A 419 -5.70 16.21 -2.64
CA LYS A 419 -6.11 17.54 -2.22
C LYS A 419 -5.21 18.62 -2.81
N ILE A 420 -5.73 19.84 -2.92
CA ILE A 420 -4.98 21.00 -3.45
C ILE A 420 -3.75 21.29 -2.59
N GLU A 421 -3.90 21.24 -1.26
CA GLU A 421 -2.80 21.42 -0.31
C GLU A 421 -1.62 20.49 -0.62
N GLU A 422 -1.89 19.20 -0.86
CA GLU A 422 -0.87 18.17 -1.11
C GLU A 422 -0.15 18.40 -2.44
N LEU A 423 -0.89 18.81 -3.48
CA LEU A 423 -0.34 19.13 -4.80
C LEU A 423 0.55 20.37 -4.74
N LEU A 424 0.09 21.43 -4.07
CA LEU A 424 0.88 22.65 -3.87
C LEU A 424 2.10 22.40 -2.97
N ARG A 425 1.94 21.57 -1.94
CA ARG A 425 3.05 21.12 -1.09
C ARG A 425 4.11 20.38 -1.89
N THR A 426 3.71 19.53 -2.83
CA THR A 426 4.64 18.83 -3.74
C THR A 426 5.50 19.82 -4.53
N VAL A 427 4.90 20.88 -5.08
CA VAL A 427 5.68 21.93 -5.77
C VAL A 427 6.54 22.72 -4.78
N LYS A 428 5.97 23.14 -3.65
CA LYS A 428 6.64 23.97 -2.65
C LYS A 428 7.87 23.29 -2.06
N ASN A 429 7.78 21.99 -1.80
CA ASN A 429 8.82 21.22 -1.12
C ASN A 429 9.91 20.70 -2.04
N ASN A 430 9.68 20.64 -3.36
CA ASN A 430 10.70 20.22 -4.31
C ASN A 430 12.00 21.03 -4.12
N LYS A 431 13.09 20.35 -3.76
CA LYS A 431 14.39 20.97 -3.51
C LYS A 431 15.19 21.24 -4.78
N ASP A 432 14.86 20.57 -5.88
CA ASP A 432 15.58 20.68 -7.15
C ASP A 432 14.86 21.60 -8.15
N LYS A 433 14.17 22.63 -7.64
CA LYS A 433 13.52 23.66 -8.47
C LYS A 433 14.53 24.30 -9.41
N GLY A 434 14.12 24.48 -10.66
CA GLY A 434 14.99 25.00 -11.74
C GLY A 434 15.91 23.95 -12.37
N ARG A 435 16.01 22.75 -11.80
CA ARG A 435 16.74 21.61 -12.38
C ARG A 435 15.80 20.50 -12.84
N ALA A 436 14.79 20.19 -12.03
CA ALA A 436 13.75 19.20 -12.35
C ALA A 436 12.37 19.84 -12.27
N ASN A 437 11.57 19.67 -13.32
CA ASN A 437 10.19 20.20 -13.40
C ASN A 437 9.09 19.14 -13.28
N HIS A 438 9.47 17.95 -12.81
CA HIS A 438 8.60 16.79 -12.65
C HIS A 438 8.72 16.24 -11.23
N SER A 439 7.60 15.87 -10.61
CA SER A 439 7.59 15.22 -9.29
C SER A 439 6.56 14.09 -9.25
N ALA A 440 6.84 13.04 -8.48
CA ALA A 440 5.84 12.03 -8.13
C ALA A 440 4.82 12.57 -7.12
N ALA A 441 3.58 12.12 -7.24
CA ALA A 441 2.60 12.13 -6.15
C ALA A 441 1.98 10.74 -6.05
N LEU A 442 2.20 10.07 -4.93
CA LEU A 442 1.61 8.77 -4.66
C LEU A 442 0.34 8.99 -3.84
N PHE A 443 -0.77 8.39 -4.28
CA PHE A 443 -2.06 8.60 -3.65
C PHE A 443 -2.79 7.30 -3.36
N GLY A 444 -3.45 7.25 -2.21
CA GLY A 444 -4.12 6.07 -1.70
C GLY A 444 -4.01 5.97 -0.18
N PHE A 445 -4.59 4.90 0.38
CA PHE A 445 -4.36 4.52 1.77
C PHE A 445 -3.31 3.40 1.83
N GLY A 446 -2.33 3.51 2.73
CA GLY A 446 -1.20 2.61 2.94
C GLY A 446 -1.16 2.03 4.37
N ASP A 447 0.03 1.61 4.83
CA ASP A 447 0.37 1.16 6.20
C ASP A 447 -0.51 0.03 6.78
N GLY A 448 -1.13 -0.76 5.91
CA GLY A 448 -2.28 -1.65 6.23
C GLY A 448 -3.25 -1.73 5.04
N GLY A 449 -3.12 -0.74 4.16
CA GLY A 449 -3.62 -0.75 2.80
C GLY A 449 -4.85 0.11 2.61
N GLY A 450 -5.65 -0.28 1.65
CA GLY A 450 -6.88 0.37 1.23
C GLY A 450 -6.70 0.85 -0.19
N GLY A 451 -5.55 1.43 -0.53
CA GLY A 451 -5.28 1.94 -1.87
C GLY A 451 -6.20 3.10 -2.27
N PRO A 452 -6.17 3.52 -3.55
CA PRO A 452 -6.90 4.71 -3.99
C PRO A 452 -8.42 4.53 -3.94
N THR A 453 -9.13 5.64 -3.70
CA THR A 453 -10.59 5.74 -3.82
C THR A 453 -10.99 6.45 -5.11
N GLN A 454 -12.23 6.26 -5.56
CA GLN A 454 -12.77 6.96 -6.73
C GLN A 454 -12.74 8.49 -6.52
N LEU A 455 -13.01 8.97 -5.31
CA LEU A 455 -12.96 10.40 -4.96
C LEU A 455 -11.57 11.00 -5.19
N MET A 456 -10.50 10.29 -4.86
CA MET A 456 -9.13 10.77 -5.11
C MET A 456 -8.87 10.94 -6.61
N LEU A 457 -9.34 10.01 -7.44
CA LEU A 457 -9.23 10.14 -8.90
C LEU A 457 -10.03 11.32 -9.42
N ASP A 458 -11.27 11.49 -8.94
CA ASP A 458 -12.16 12.54 -9.40
C ASP A 458 -11.55 13.92 -9.10
N ARG A 459 -10.95 14.10 -7.90
CA ARG A 459 -10.16 15.28 -7.56
C ARG A 459 -8.98 15.51 -8.52
N LEU A 460 -8.14 14.49 -8.73
CA LEU A 460 -6.95 14.60 -9.59
C LEU A 460 -7.32 14.86 -11.06
N ARG A 461 -8.44 14.31 -11.55
CA ARG A 461 -8.96 14.57 -12.89
C ARG A 461 -9.42 16.02 -13.05
N LEU A 462 -10.01 16.60 -12.01
CA LEU A 462 -10.51 17.96 -12.02
C LEU A 462 -9.38 19.00 -12.17
N VAL A 463 -8.19 18.69 -11.67
CA VAL A 463 -7.03 19.60 -11.66
C VAL A 463 -5.90 19.16 -12.60
N GLN A 464 -6.24 18.47 -13.70
CA GLN A 464 -5.25 17.99 -14.67
C GLN A 464 -4.37 19.13 -15.22
N ASP A 465 -4.99 20.24 -15.60
CA ASP A 465 -4.30 21.41 -16.12
C ASP A 465 -5.11 22.67 -15.83
N THR A 466 -5.11 23.05 -14.55
CA THR A 466 -5.85 24.22 -14.05
C THR A 466 -4.90 25.34 -13.70
N ASP A 467 -5.13 26.53 -14.25
CA ASP A 467 -4.36 27.74 -13.99
C ASP A 467 -4.23 28.04 -12.50
N GLY A 468 -3.00 28.37 -12.07
CA GLY A 468 -2.63 28.61 -10.67
C GLY A 468 -2.30 27.35 -9.86
N LEU A 469 -2.39 26.16 -10.46
CA LEU A 469 -2.05 24.88 -9.83
C LEU A 469 -0.98 24.13 -10.65
N PRO A 470 -0.21 23.20 -10.08
CA PRO A 470 0.61 22.31 -10.89
C PRO A 470 -0.24 21.51 -11.89
N ARG A 471 0.34 21.17 -13.04
CA ARG A 471 -0.27 20.18 -13.94
C ARG A 471 -0.24 18.82 -13.28
N VAL A 472 -1.35 18.10 -13.29
CA VAL A 472 -1.47 16.76 -12.71
C VAL A 472 -1.77 15.76 -13.82
N GLN A 473 -0.97 14.69 -13.90
CA GLN A 473 -1.23 13.61 -14.85
C GLN A 473 -1.13 12.24 -14.20
N MET A 474 -2.06 11.35 -14.53
CA MET A 474 -1.95 9.94 -14.18
C MET A 474 -0.77 9.31 -14.92
N SER A 475 0.19 8.76 -14.18
CA SER A 475 1.49 8.34 -14.69
C SER A 475 1.81 6.88 -14.38
N THR A 476 2.91 6.39 -14.94
CA THR A 476 3.61 5.18 -14.51
C THR A 476 4.99 5.58 -13.96
N PRO A 477 5.67 4.69 -13.19
CA PRO A 477 7.07 4.90 -12.80
C PRO A 477 7.98 5.14 -14.01
N SER A 478 7.86 4.30 -15.04
CA SER A 478 8.61 4.45 -16.29
C SER A 478 8.42 5.82 -16.95
N LYS A 479 7.19 6.37 -16.99
CA LYS A 479 6.93 7.71 -17.54
C LYS A 479 7.57 8.81 -16.69
N LEU A 480 7.49 8.71 -15.36
CA LEU A 480 8.14 9.67 -14.46
C LEU A 480 9.67 9.66 -14.66
N PHE A 481 10.31 8.50 -14.49
CA PHE A 481 11.76 8.40 -14.58
C PHE A 481 12.30 8.74 -15.97
N SER A 482 11.53 8.50 -17.04
CA SER A 482 11.91 8.97 -18.38
C SER A 482 11.96 10.51 -18.47
N GLN A 483 11.03 11.22 -17.82
CA GLN A 483 11.07 12.69 -17.77
C GLN A 483 12.23 13.19 -16.90
N LEU A 484 12.43 12.60 -15.73
CA LEU A 484 13.54 12.97 -14.83
C LEU A 484 14.91 12.71 -15.48
N HIS A 485 15.04 11.62 -16.23
CA HIS A 485 16.28 11.28 -16.94
C HIS A 485 16.60 12.29 -18.06
N ALA A 486 15.59 12.93 -18.67
CA ALA A 486 15.81 13.96 -19.67
C ALA A 486 16.57 15.17 -19.11
N ASP A 487 16.42 15.44 -17.81
CA ASP A 487 17.08 16.50 -17.07
C ASP A 487 18.39 16.05 -16.38
N SER A 488 18.88 14.83 -16.67
CA SER A 488 20.02 14.20 -15.96
C SER A 488 21.26 15.07 -15.85
N ALA A 489 21.60 15.85 -16.89
CA ALA A 489 22.77 16.73 -16.90
C ALA A 489 22.72 17.86 -15.85
N LEU A 490 21.56 18.14 -15.26
CA LEU A 490 21.34 19.19 -14.26
C LEU A 490 21.30 18.65 -12.82
N LEU A 491 21.21 17.33 -12.66
CA LEU A 491 21.01 16.69 -11.37
C LEU A 491 22.31 16.60 -10.57
N CYS A 492 22.21 16.70 -9.24
CA CYS A 492 23.33 16.45 -8.34
C CYS A 492 23.58 14.95 -8.15
N THR A 493 24.77 14.62 -7.64
CA THR A 493 25.12 13.27 -7.18
C THR A 493 25.23 13.28 -5.65
N TRP A 494 24.66 12.25 -5.01
CA TRP A 494 24.88 11.93 -3.61
C TRP A 494 25.67 10.62 -3.52
N THR A 495 26.88 10.67 -2.94
CA THR A 495 27.75 9.50 -2.81
C THR A 495 27.65 8.91 -1.41
N GLY A 496 27.47 7.59 -1.32
CA GLY A 496 27.47 6.85 -0.07
C GLY A 496 26.08 6.56 0.50
N GLU A 497 25.98 6.48 1.82
CA GLU A 497 24.76 6.06 2.52
C GLU A 497 23.66 7.12 2.43
N LEU A 498 22.40 6.68 2.32
CA LEU A 498 21.25 7.54 2.58
C LEU A 498 20.77 7.28 4.02
N PHE A 499 21.45 7.92 4.96
CA PHE A 499 21.19 7.76 6.39
C PHE A 499 19.87 8.41 6.79
N LEU A 500 19.00 7.64 7.46
CA LEU A 500 17.77 8.15 8.07
C LEU A 500 18.05 8.49 9.53
N GLU A 501 17.83 9.75 9.92
CA GLU A 501 18.12 10.23 11.29
C GLU A 501 17.09 9.77 12.33
N LEU A 502 16.00 9.17 11.86
CA LEU A 502 14.88 8.68 12.64
C LEU A 502 14.94 7.14 12.76
N HIS A 503 14.29 6.59 13.79
CA HIS A 503 14.15 5.15 14.02
C HIS A 503 15.44 4.36 14.35
N ASN A 504 16.56 5.00 14.73
CA ASN A 504 17.83 4.31 15.05
C ASN A 504 17.75 3.20 16.13
N GLY A 505 16.69 3.15 16.95
CA GLY A 505 16.46 2.04 17.89
C GLY A 505 16.20 0.69 17.21
N THR A 506 15.80 0.70 15.94
CA THR A 506 15.51 -0.49 15.13
C THR A 506 16.73 -1.37 14.90
N TYR A 507 17.95 -0.83 15.02
CA TYR A 507 19.18 -1.62 14.93
C TYR A 507 19.39 -2.58 16.10
N THR A 508 18.75 -2.31 17.26
CA THR A 508 19.00 -3.07 18.52
C THR A 508 17.78 -3.85 19.01
N THR A 509 16.57 -3.31 18.86
CA THR A 509 15.35 -3.99 19.32
C THR A 509 15.17 -5.37 18.64
N GLN A 510 14.43 -6.29 19.26
CA GLN A 510 14.23 -7.66 18.75
C GLN A 510 15.54 -8.37 18.35
N ALA A 511 16.52 -8.37 19.26
CA ALA A 511 17.85 -8.96 19.01
C ALA A 511 17.80 -10.45 18.59
N GLN A 512 16.78 -11.19 19.04
CA GLN A 512 16.60 -12.60 18.65
C GLN A 512 16.24 -12.74 17.17
N ILE A 513 15.40 -11.85 16.61
CA ILE A 513 15.09 -11.82 15.17
C ILE A 513 16.36 -11.56 14.36
N LYS A 514 17.14 -10.55 14.76
CA LYS A 514 18.39 -10.17 14.05
C LYS A 514 19.42 -11.30 14.09
N ARG A 515 19.58 -11.95 15.25
CA ARG A 515 20.44 -13.13 15.39
C ARG A 515 19.91 -14.30 14.54
N GLY A 516 18.61 -14.56 14.57
CA GLY A 516 17.96 -15.61 13.77
C GLY A 516 18.20 -15.41 12.28
N ASN A 517 18.00 -14.18 11.78
CA ASN A 517 18.30 -13.81 10.39
C ASN A 517 19.76 -14.13 10.04
N ARG A 518 20.72 -13.61 10.82
CA ARG A 518 22.15 -13.80 10.50
C ARG A 518 22.57 -15.28 10.52
N GLN A 519 22.04 -16.06 11.46
CA GLN A 519 22.30 -17.50 11.54
C GLN A 519 21.71 -18.25 10.34
N CYS A 520 20.51 -17.87 9.90
CA CYS A 520 19.85 -18.48 8.75
C CYS A 520 20.51 -18.08 7.43
N GLU A 521 20.95 -16.83 7.27
CA GLU A 521 21.74 -16.39 6.11
C GLU A 521 23.01 -17.21 5.96
N ALA A 522 23.78 -17.39 7.05
CA ALA A 522 24.99 -18.20 7.05
C ALA A 522 24.67 -19.68 6.73
N LEU A 523 23.63 -20.25 7.36
CA LEU A 523 23.25 -21.64 7.12
C LEU A 523 22.83 -21.89 5.67
N ILE A 524 21.97 -21.04 5.09
CA ILE A 524 21.51 -21.24 3.71
C ILE A 524 22.67 -21.07 2.73
N HIS A 525 23.57 -20.10 2.96
CA HIS A 525 24.82 -19.99 2.22
C HIS A 525 25.62 -21.31 2.25
N ASP A 526 25.84 -21.86 3.44
CA ASP A 526 26.61 -23.10 3.60
C ASP A 526 25.94 -24.29 2.92
N VAL A 527 24.60 -24.39 2.98
CA VAL A 527 23.82 -25.41 2.29
C VAL A 527 24.02 -25.31 0.77
N GLU A 528 23.95 -24.11 0.20
CA GLU A 528 24.11 -23.92 -1.25
C GLU A 528 25.53 -24.26 -1.71
N VAL A 529 26.56 -23.84 -0.95
CA VAL A 529 27.96 -24.20 -1.23
C VAL A 529 28.16 -25.70 -1.15
N ALA A 530 27.75 -26.34 -0.06
CA ALA A 530 27.90 -27.79 0.13
C ALA A 530 27.13 -28.57 -0.93
N SER A 531 25.89 -28.18 -1.24
CA SER A 531 25.06 -28.85 -2.24
C SER A 531 25.64 -28.72 -3.65
N SER A 532 26.23 -27.56 -3.97
CA SER A 532 26.90 -27.35 -5.27
C SER A 532 28.15 -28.21 -5.40
N LEU A 533 28.95 -28.29 -4.34
CA LEU A 533 30.14 -29.17 -4.31
C LEU A 533 29.74 -30.65 -4.36
N ALA A 534 28.68 -31.05 -3.66
CA ALA A 534 28.16 -32.41 -3.68
C ALA A 534 27.71 -32.82 -5.09
N LEU A 535 26.98 -31.95 -5.79
CA LEU A 535 26.59 -32.15 -7.19
C LEU A 535 27.81 -32.30 -8.12
N CYS A 536 28.87 -31.50 -7.91
CA CYS A 536 30.10 -31.60 -8.68
C CYS A 536 30.85 -32.92 -8.44
N ARG A 537 30.80 -33.44 -7.21
CA ARG A 537 31.47 -34.68 -6.80
C ARG A 537 30.70 -35.93 -7.21
N ASP A 538 29.39 -35.92 -7.04
CA ASP A 538 28.49 -37.02 -7.39
C ASP A 538 27.32 -36.50 -8.24
N ARG A 539 27.33 -36.83 -9.53
CA ARG A 539 26.28 -36.40 -10.48
C ARG A 539 24.90 -37.03 -10.20
N THR A 540 24.82 -38.02 -9.32
CA THR A 540 23.54 -38.60 -8.88
C THR A 540 22.90 -37.82 -7.74
N PHE A 541 23.67 -36.95 -7.06
CA PHE A 541 23.14 -36.01 -6.09
C PHE A 541 22.26 -34.97 -6.79
N LEU A 542 21.06 -34.75 -6.26
CA LEU A 542 20.13 -33.76 -6.81
C LEU A 542 20.22 -32.48 -5.97
N TYR A 543 20.61 -31.37 -6.60
CA TYR A 543 20.61 -30.08 -5.93
C TYR A 543 19.18 -29.70 -5.51
N PRO A 544 18.93 -29.35 -4.22
CA PRO A 544 17.59 -29.21 -3.67
C PRO A 544 16.95 -27.86 -4.01
N VAL A 545 16.77 -27.57 -5.31
CA VAL A 545 16.30 -26.27 -5.84
C VAL A 545 15.01 -25.79 -5.14
N GLU A 546 13.97 -26.61 -5.15
CA GLU A 546 12.65 -26.19 -4.66
C GLU A 546 12.65 -25.95 -3.15
N LYS A 547 13.35 -26.81 -2.39
CA LYS A 547 13.43 -26.63 -0.94
C LYS A 547 14.28 -25.41 -0.58
N LEU A 548 15.39 -25.17 -1.27
CA LEU A 548 16.18 -23.95 -1.07
C LEU A 548 15.40 -22.68 -1.40
N ARG A 549 14.60 -22.69 -2.47
CA ARG A 549 13.72 -21.57 -2.82
C ARG A 549 12.70 -21.30 -1.71
N GLU A 550 12.09 -22.34 -1.16
CA GLU A 550 11.17 -22.22 -0.01
C GLU A 550 11.87 -21.58 1.20
N LEU A 551 13.06 -22.05 1.57
CA LEU A 551 13.82 -21.54 2.71
C LEU A 551 14.28 -20.09 2.50
N TRP A 552 14.72 -19.74 1.29
CA TRP A 552 15.05 -18.37 0.93
C TRP A 552 13.82 -17.47 1.04
N ARG A 553 12.70 -17.82 0.40
CA ARG A 553 11.46 -17.01 0.47
C ARG A 553 11.00 -16.78 1.90
N LEU A 554 11.12 -17.79 2.76
CA LEU A 554 10.78 -17.69 4.18
C LEU A 554 11.74 -16.75 4.94
N LEU A 555 13.04 -16.82 4.66
CA LEU A 555 14.04 -15.88 5.21
C LEU A 555 13.79 -14.45 4.74
N LEU A 556 13.56 -14.27 3.44
CA LEU A 556 13.32 -12.97 2.80
C LEU A 556 12.03 -12.32 3.29
N LEU A 557 10.98 -13.10 3.58
CA LEU A 557 9.76 -12.61 4.21
C LEU A 557 10.04 -11.96 5.57
N ASN A 558 10.87 -12.59 6.40
CA ASN A 558 11.28 -12.03 7.69
C ASN A 558 12.14 -10.76 7.58
N GLN A 559 12.67 -10.44 6.39
CA GLN A 559 13.46 -9.24 6.14
C GLN A 559 12.62 -8.02 5.71
N PHE A 560 11.29 -8.14 5.76
CA PHE A 560 10.38 -7.00 5.62
C PHE A 560 10.76 -5.87 6.58
N HIS A 561 10.62 -4.62 6.13
CA HIS A 561 11.12 -3.42 6.84
C HIS A 561 10.48 -3.14 8.22
N ASP A 562 9.43 -3.86 8.62
CA ASP A 562 8.95 -3.85 10.01
C ASP A 562 9.31 -5.08 10.85
N VAL A 563 9.60 -6.21 10.19
CA VAL A 563 9.85 -7.48 10.89
C VAL A 563 11.29 -7.54 11.37
N ILE A 564 12.28 -7.48 10.47
CA ILE A 564 13.69 -7.53 10.86
C ILE A 564 14.13 -6.34 11.73
N PRO A 565 13.61 -5.11 11.52
CA PRO A 565 13.96 -3.98 12.38
C PRO A 565 13.26 -4.06 13.73
N GLY A 566 12.18 -4.85 13.84
CA GLY A 566 11.53 -5.20 15.11
C GLY A 566 10.51 -4.17 15.59
N SER A 567 9.74 -3.60 14.66
CA SER A 567 8.67 -2.61 14.86
C SER A 567 7.26 -3.22 14.78
N CYS A 568 7.14 -4.54 14.85
CA CYS A 568 5.86 -5.26 14.79
C CYS A 568 5.34 -5.73 16.17
N ILE A 569 4.09 -6.22 16.18
CA ILE A 569 3.46 -6.79 17.39
C ILE A 569 4.04 -8.16 17.76
N GLN A 570 3.83 -8.60 19.01
CA GLN A 570 4.36 -9.87 19.53
C GLN A 570 3.97 -11.09 18.68
N LEU A 571 2.76 -11.14 18.12
CA LEU A 571 2.33 -12.27 17.27
C LEU A 571 3.22 -12.43 16.03
N VAL A 572 3.63 -11.32 15.41
CA VAL A 572 4.53 -11.33 14.25
C VAL A 572 5.93 -11.75 14.66
N VAL A 573 6.39 -11.32 15.84
CA VAL A 573 7.68 -11.76 16.40
C VAL A 573 7.70 -13.27 16.61
N ASP A 574 6.63 -13.83 17.19
CA ASP A 574 6.51 -15.27 17.44
C ASP A 574 6.53 -16.06 16.11
N ASP A 575 5.83 -15.57 15.08
CA ASP A 575 5.84 -16.17 13.73
C ASP A 575 7.23 -16.13 13.10
N ALA A 576 7.90 -14.97 13.13
CA ALA A 576 9.25 -14.81 12.59
C ALA A 576 10.25 -15.77 13.27
N LEU A 577 10.18 -15.92 14.59
CA LEU A 577 11.03 -16.84 15.35
C LEU A 577 10.76 -18.31 14.99
N ARG A 578 9.49 -18.69 14.77
CA ARG A 578 9.14 -20.03 14.30
C ARG A 578 9.70 -20.29 12.90
N TYR A 579 9.58 -19.33 11.99
CA TYR A 579 10.14 -19.44 10.64
C TYR A 579 11.66 -19.64 10.64
N TYR A 580 12.40 -18.95 11.52
CA TYR A 580 13.84 -19.20 11.67
C TYR A 580 14.15 -20.60 12.23
N GLU A 581 13.30 -21.19 13.08
CA GLU A 581 13.46 -22.58 13.52
C GLU A 581 13.21 -23.57 12.38
N ASP A 582 12.17 -23.35 11.58
CA ASP A 582 11.88 -24.16 10.39
C ASP A 582 13.06 -24.11 9.40
N ILE A 583 13.62 -22.91 9.15
CA ILE A 583 14.80 -22.75 8.31
C ILE A 583 16.00 -23.50 8.86
N ARG A 584 16.26 -23.39 10.16
CA ARG A 584 17.39 -24.09 10.80
C ARG A 584 17.24 -25.60 10.72
N ARG A 585 16.06 -26.13 11.02
CA ARG A 585 15.77 -27.56 10.96
C ARG A 585 15.98 -28.12 9.56
N ASP A 586 15.33 -27.50 8.58
CA ASP A 586 15.31 -28.02 7.20
C ASP A 586 16.66 -27.75 6.50
N GLY A 587 17.27 -26.58 6.73
CA GLY A 587 18.60 -26.23 6.24
C GLY A 587 19.69 -27.14 6.80
N ALA A 588 19.68 -27.46 8.09
CA ALA A 588 20.63 -28.40 8.68
C ALA A 588 20.51 -29.81 8.07
N ALA A 589 19.29 -30.27 7.79
CA ALA A 589 19.07 -31.55 7.11
C ALA A 589 19.67 -31.54 5.69
N LEU A 590 19.48 -30.46 4.93
CA LEU A 590 20.07 -30.32 3.59
C LEU A 590 21.61 -30.26 3.64
N LEU A 591 22.17 -29.50 4.58
CA LEU A 591 23.62 -29.40 4.77
C LEU A 591 24.22 -30.77 5.09
N ASN A 592 23.61 -31.52 6.02
CA ASN A 592 24.05 -32.86 6.38
C ASN A 592 24.02 -33.81 5.17
N ALA A 593 22.93 -33.80 4.39
CA ALA A 593 22.82 -34.64 3.19
C ALA A 593 23.92 -34.33 2.15
N ALA A 594 24.24 -33.04 1.95
CA ALA A 594 25.34 -32.65 1.06
C ALA A 594 26.71 -33.06 1.61
N CYS A 595 26.94 -32.86 2.91
CA CYS A 595 28.17 -33.24 3.59
C CYS A 595 28.41 -34.75 3.60
N GLU A 596 27.37 -35.59 3.66
CA GLU A 596 27.49 -37.05 3.55
C GLU A 596 28.07 -37.48 2.20
N VAL A 597 27.73 -36.79 1.11
CA VAL A 597 28.29 -37.02 -0.23
C VAL A 597 29.74 -36.55 -0.33
N LEU A 598 30.05 -35.42 0.30
CA LEU A 598 31.40 -34.84 0.34
C LEU A 598 32.36 -35.62 1.25
N GLY A 599 31.82 -36.28 2.27
CA GLY A 599 32.57 -37.08 3.23
C GLY A 599 33.33 -38.24 2.58
N THR A 600 34.36 -38.73 3.27
CA THR A 600 35.01 -40.00 2.93
C THR A 600 34.41 -41.12 3.78
N LYS A 601 34.26 -42.32 3.21
CA LYS A 601 33.70 -43.46 3.96
C LYS A 601 34.70 -43.91 5.04
N GLY A 602 34.43 -43.58 6.31
CA GLY A 602 35.21 -43.95 7.48
C GLY A 602 34.76 -43.17 8.73
N SER A 603 34.87 -43.76 9.93
CA SER A 603 34.29 -43.25 11.19
C SER A 603 35.01 -42.02 11.81
N ALA A 604 35.63 -41.16 11.01
CA ALA A 604 36.34 -39.98 11.49
C ALA A 604 35.42 -38.76 11.47
N LEU A 605 35.45 -37.96 12.55
CA LEU A 605 34.83 -36.64 12.59
C LEU A 605 35.47 -35.75 11.52
N GLY A 606 34.65 -35.11 10.68
CA GLY A 606 35.09 -34.17 9.65
C GLY A 606 34.52 -32.77 9.90
N VAL A 607 35.26 -31.75 9.49
CA VAL A 607 34.83 -30.35 9.55
C VAL A 607 34.64 -29.82 8.13
N PHE A 608 33.54 -29.12 7.89
CA PHE A 608 33.30 -28.44 6.61
C PHE A 608 33.57 -26.94 6.77
N ASN A 609 34.57 -26.44 6.05
CA ASN A 609 34.84 -25.01 5.93
C ASN A 609 34.22 -24.48 4.64
N SER A 610 33.15 -23.70 4.77
CA SER A 610 32.44 -23.08 3.64
C SER A 610 33.06 -21.75 3.19
N LEU A 611 34.08 -21.24 3.89
CA LEU A 611 34.76 -20.01 3.53
C LEU A 611 35.73 -20.22 2.35
N PRO A 612 35.96 -19.22 1.50
CA PRO A 612 36.84 -19.34 0.34
C PRO A 612 38.34 -19.20 0.70
N TRP A 613 38.72 -19.42 1.96
CA TRP A 613 40.09 -19.35 2.46
C TRP A 613 40.34 -20.41 3.54
N GLU A 614 41.60 -20.79 3.75
CA GLU A 614 42.03 -21.70 4.81
C GLU A 614 41.71 -21.13 6.20
N ARG A 615 41.23 -21.99 7.11
CA ARG A 615 40.77 -21.58 8.45
C ARG A 615 41.17 -22.62 9.49
N THR A 616 42.04 -22.22 10.41
CA THR A 616 42.28 -22.94 11.66
C THR A 616 41.28 -22.48 12.72
N GLU A 617 40.58 -23.42 13.36
CA GLU A 617 39.64 -23.10 14.44
C GLU A 617 39.66 -24.16 15.54
N VAL A 618 39.36 -23.73 16.77
CA VAL A 618 39.17 -24.61 17.92
C VAL A 618 37.71 -25.03 17.97
N ILE A 619 37.45 -26.33 17.84
CA ILE A 619 36.11 -26.88 17.97
C ILE A 619 35.94 -27.66 19.27
N GLN A 620 34.72 -27.62 19.81
CA GLN A 620 34.33 -28.41 20.97
C GLN A 620 33.79 -29.76 20.50
N ILE A 621 34.43 -30.85 20.91
CA ILE A 621 33.97 -32.22 20.59
C ILE A 621 33.22 -32.84 21.78
N PRO A 622 32.09 -33.54 21.56
CA PRO A 622 31.43 -34.29 22.62
C PRO A 622 32.30 -35.51 22.96
N ASP A 623 33.01 -35.49 24.08
CA ASP A 623 33.72 -36.68 24.55
C ASP A 623 32.71 -37.68 25.16
N GLY A 624 32.87 -38.97 24.90
CA GLY A 624 31.96 -40.05 25.33
C GLY A 624 31.81 -40.22 26.85
N LYS A 625 32.38 -39.30 27.64
CA LYS A 625 32.33 -39.20 29.11
C LYS A 625 31.67 -37.90 29.63
N GLY A 626 31.07 -37.08 28.76
CA GLY A 626 30.32 -35.88 29.17
C GLY A 626 31.17 -34.71 29.66
N LYS A 627 32.48 -34.68 29.34
CA LYS A 627 33.34 -33.51 29.49
C LYS A 627 33.67 -32.93 28.11
N PRO A 628 33.58 -31.61 27.90
CA PRO A 628 34.01 -31.01 26.64
C PRO A 628 35.54 -31.04 26.52
N ASP A 629 36.04 -31.53 25.39
CA ASP A 629 37.47 -31.47 25.02
C ASP A 629 37.64 -30.52 23.81
N LEU A 630 38.82 -29.92 23.66
CA LEU A 630 39.12 -28.94 22.60
C LEU A 630 40.00 -29.61 21.53
N GLY A 631 39.51 -29.65 20.29
CA GLY A 631 40.27 -30.10 19.13
C GLY A 631 40.71 -28.94 18.24
N MET A 632 41.95 -28.97 17.76
CA MET A 632 42.44 -28.09 16.70
C MET A 632 42.25 -28.81 15.35
N PHE A 633 41.60 -28.15 14.41
CA PHE A 633 41.47 -28.62 13.03
C PHE A 633 42.07 -27.56 12.12
N ASP A 634 42.94 -28.01 11.22
CA ASP A 634 43.58 -27.19 10.18
C ASP A 634 42.84 -27.34 8.84
#